data_AF-A0A8P4KAH0-F1
#
_entry.id   AF-A0A8P4KAH0-F1
#
_cell.length_a   1.000
_cell.length_b   1.000
_cell.length_c   1.000
_cell.angle_alpha   90.00
_cell.angle_beta   90.00
_cell.angle_gamma   90.00
#
_symmetry.space_group_name_H-M   'P 1'
#
loop_
_entity.id
_entity.type
_entity.pdbx_description
1 polymer ?
#
loop_
_entity_poly.entity_id
_entity_poly.type
_entity_poly.pdbx_seq_one_letter_code
_entity_poly.pdbx_strand_id
1 'polypeptide(L)'
;MMSQSEVTKLTLMGRHDAQHKRSIQQRADSLVPSCLSMKTDRSMDHPMNFKTKQEFPNGRDNQEYFKPQSVQEHQTDIGSIFMLLEKNIITFVRTELKRFLRLLSPEQPECLGNQREDEEVVDEEEEQRRRSREAFLKITVDFLRRLKQDELADCLQSKTRTAVCQRKLKSDLKEKFQCVFEGIAKAGNPTLLNQIYTELYITEGGTAEVNDEHEIRQIETASRKPDKPETTIRQEDIFKPSPGRDKPIKTAMTKGVAGIGKTVLTQKFTLDWAEDKANQDIQFTFPFTFRELNVLKEKKFSLVELVHHFFTETKEAGICRFEEFQVVFILDGLDECRLPMDFHNTEILTDVTESTSVDVLLTNLIRGNLLPSAHLWITTRPAAANQIPPGYVDMVTEVRGFTDSQKEEYFRKRFRDEEQASRIISHIKTSRSLHIMCHIPVFCWITATVLEDVLKTREGGELPKTLTEMYIHFLVVQTKLKNIRNDGGDTHWNPESRNMIESLGKLAFEQLQKGNLIFYESDLTECGIDIRAASVYSGVFTQIFKEERGLYQDRVFCFVHLSVQEFLAALHVHLTFINSAVNLLSQHQSSVSWFKLFQNKKNLYQSAVDMALKSRNGHLDLFLRFLLGLSLQINQNHLQGLLTYKGNGSNTDQVMVDYIKKKIKKTPSAERRINLFHCLNELNDCSLEEEIQESLKSGSLFENKLSPAQWSALVFILLSSEKDLDVFDLKKYSDSEEALLRLLPVVKASKRVLLSGCKLSKKGCEALFSVLNSKSSLRELDLSNNNLQDEEMKLLCSGLESPHCRLEILRLVFLTTITVSAVTSGFVSPS
;
A
#
# COMPACT_ATOMS: atom_id res chain seq x y z
N MET A 1 19.45 67.43 12.55
CA MET A 1 19.22 68.57 13.48
C MET A 1 18.59 68.02 14.76
N MET A 2 18.83 68.65 15.91
CA MET A 2 18.29 68.24 17.21
C MET A 2 16.83 68.66 17.39
N SER A 3 16.06 67.91 18.19
CA SER A 3 15.27 68.34 19.37
C SER A 3 14.21 67.26 19.73
N GLN A 4 14.28 66.65 20.91
CA GLN A 4 13.47 66.93 22.12
C GLN A 4 11.95 66.65 21.94
N SER A 5 11.24 65.78 22.65
CA SER A 5 11.21 65.31 24.07
C SER A 5 10.17 66.03 24.96
N GLU A 6 9.06 65.35 25.27
CA GLU A 6 8.15 65.56 26.43
C GLU A 6 7.40 64.21 26.64
N VAL A 7 7.25 63.52 27.79
CA VAL A 7 7.45 63.73 29.25
C VAL A 7 6.17 63.97 30.08
N THR A 8 5.69 62.88 30.72
CA THR A 8 4.82 62.81 31.95
C THR A 8 3.32 63.22 31.85
N LYS A 9 2.34 62.68 32.61
CA LYS A 9 2.29 61.97 33.91
C LYS A 9 0.88 61.37 34.18
N LEU A 10 0.87 60.21 34.83
CA LEU A 10 -0.10 59.65 35.82
C LEU A 10 -1.47 60.30 36.13
N THR A 11 -2.52 59.48 36.30
CA THR A 11 -3.18 59.10 37.60
C THR A 11 -4.12 57.89 37.29
N LEU A 12 -4.10 56.67 37.86
CA LEU A 12 -3.96 56.07 39.21
C LEU A 12 -5.31 55.82 39.96
N MET A 13 -5.90 54.63 39.75
CA MET A 13 -6.78 53.86 40.65
C MET A 13 -7.08 52.49 39.99
N GLY A 14 -7.13 51.33 40.67
CA GLY A 14 -6.73 51.00 42.04
C GLY A 14 -7.32 49.66 42.54
N ARG A 15 -6.46 48.86 43.21
CA ARG A 15 -6.72 47.89 44.31
C ARG A 15 -6.99 46.37 44.05
N HIS A 16 -6.18 45.61 44.81
CA HIS A 16 -6.38 44.29 45.45
C HIS A 16 -6.39 43.02 44.59
N ASP A 17 -5.84 41.87 45.02
CA ASP A 17 -4.73 41.43 45.91
C ASP A 17 -4.73 39.87 45.81
N ALA A 18 -3.70 39.06 46.07
CA ALA A 18 -2.37 39.18 46.71
C ALA A 18 -1.37 38.28 45.90
N GLN A 19 -0.03 38.45 45.87
CA GLN A 19 0.96 38.32 46.97
C GLN A 19 0.78 37.01 47.79
N HIS A 20 1.80 36.24 48.19
CA HIS A 20 3.27 36.30 48.13
C HIS A 20 3.78 34.90 48.66
N LYS A 21 5.04 34.47 48.78
CA LYS A 21 6.41 35.03 48.68
C LYS A 21 7.37 33.81 48.52
N ARG A 22 8.39 33.84 47.62
CA ARG A 22 9.85 33.98 47.92
C ARG A 22 10.54 32.73 48.55
N SER A 23 11.82 32.41 48.26
CA SER A 23 12.86 33.12 47.47
C SER A 23 14.20 32.37 47.33
N ILE A 24 14.92 32.57 46.20
CA ILE A 24 16.38 32.91 46.08
C ILE A 24 17.38 31.78 46.48
N GLN A 25 18.49 31.44 45.78
CA GLN A 25 19.12 31.82 44.49
C GLN A 25 20.10 30.64 44.07
N GLN A 26 21.04 30.67 43.11
CA GLN A 26 21.71 31.74 42.34
C GLN A 26 22.09 31.32 40.88
N ARG A 27 23.20 31.88 40.37
CA ARG A 27 23.91 31.74 39.08
C ARG A 27 25.25 30.99 39.30
N ALA A 28 26.09 30.65 38.31
CA ALA A 28 25.94 30.30 36.88
C ALA A 28 27.35 29.95 36.33
N ASP A 29 27.39 29.18 35.25
CA ASP A 29 28.40 29.21 34.16
C ASP A 29 29.91 29.03 34.45
N SER A 30 30.37 27.81 34.10
CA SER A 30 31.20 27.55 32.90
C SER A 30 32.70 27.20 33.01
N LEU A 31 33.03 26.18 32.22
CA LEU A 31 34.24 25.92 31.42
C LEU A 31 35.58 25.53 32.10
N VAL A 32 36.13 24.46 31.51
CA VAL A 32 37.39 23.76 31.80
C VAL A 32 38.58 24.54 31.20
N PRO A 33 39.81 24.38 31.72
CA PRO A 33 40.83 23.78 30.84
C PRO A 33 41.81 22.80 31.52
N SER A 34 42.10 21.74 30.76
CA SER A 34 43.33 20.92 30.67
C SER A 34 44.54 21.19 31.60
N CYS A 35 45.14 20.11 32.14
CA CYS A 35 46.45 19.55 31.68
C CYS A 35 47.04 18.50 32.65
N LEU A 36 47.71 17.48 32.07
CA LEU A 36 49.00 16.84 32.46
C LEU A 36 49.40 16.90 33.97
N SER A 37 49.78 15.82 34.68
CA SER A 37 50.70 14.73 34.29
C SER A 37 50.96 13.73 35.44
N MET A 38 51.57 12.58 35.12
CA MET A 38 52.49 11.77 35.97
C MET A 38 52.01 10.93 37.18
N LYS A 39 52.36 9.62 37.10
CA LYS A 39 52.94 8.74 38.16
C LYS A 39 52.04 8.26 39.33
N THR A 40 52.18 7.06 39.93
CA THR A 40 52.88 5.78 39.62
C THR A 40 52.35 4.66 40.54
N ASP A 41 52.29 3.43 40.03
CA ASP A 41 52.60 2.12 40.67
C ASP A 41 52.31 1.79 42.17
N ARG A 42 51.69 0.60 42.35
CA ARG A 42 51.92 -0.42 43.43
C ARG A 42 51.43 -0.06 44.87
N SER A 43 51.10 -0.98 45.79
CA SER A 43 51.01 -2.47 45.80
C SER A 43 50.33 -2.97 47.11
N MET A 44 49.53 -4.05 47.02
CA MET A 44 49.27 -5.16 47.98
C MET A 44 48.94 -4.94 49.50
N ASP A 45 47.97 -5.77 49.93
CA ASP A 45 47.82 -6.49 51.22
C ASP A 45 47.19 -5.93 52.52
N HIS A 46 46.41 -6.84 53.13
CA HIS A 46 45.76 -6.91 54.46
C HIS A 46 46.80 -7.13 55.61
N PRO A 47 46.48 -7.25 56.96
CA PRO A 47 45.20 -7.67 57.59
C PRO A 47 44.80 -7.16 59.02
N MET A 48 43.57 -7.55 59.43
CA MET A 48 43.07 -8.02 60.76
C MET A 48 43.45 -7.34 62.11
N ASN A 49 42.43 -7.11 62.99
CA ASN A 49 42.59 -7.24 64.45
C ASN A 49 41.29 -7.42 65.30
N PHE A 50 41.45 -7.81 66.58
CA PHE A 50 40.40 -8.20 67.57
C PHE A 50 40.39 -7.29 68.85
N LYS A 51 39.66 -7.48 69.99
CA LYS A 51 38.80 -8.56 70.58
C LYS A 51 37.89 -8.04 71.75
N THR A 52 36.63 -8.51 71.84
CA THR A 52 35.77 -8.82 73.04
C THR A 52 35.84 -8.08 74.41
N LYS A 53 34.66 -7.87 75.04
CA LYS A 53 34.19 -8.29 76.41
C LYS A 53 32.67 -7.94 76.56
N GLN A 54 31.68 -8.74 77.03
CA GLN A 54 31.41 -9.50 78.29
C GLN A 54 31.15 -8.56 79.51
N GLU A 55 30.10 -8.65 80.36
CA GLU A 55 29.31 -9.79 80.92
C GLU A 55 27.79 -9.51 81.23
N PHE A 56 27.09 -10.53 81.78
CA PHE A 56 25.64 -10.69 82.14
C PHE A 56 25.30 -10.20 83.59
N PRO A 57 24.10 -10.43 84.22
CA PRO A 57 22.84 -11.12 83.83
C PRO A 57 21.55 -10.26 84.12
N ASN A 58 20.27 -10.71 84.21
CA ASN A 58 19.57 -12.01 84.09
C ASN A 58 18.05 -11.83 83.81
N GLY A 59 17.32 -12.91 83.45
CA GLY A 59 16.00 -13.23 84.03
C GLY A 59 14.67 -12.97 83.28
N ARG A 60 14.31 -13.84 82.31
CA ARG A 60 12.93 -14.23 81.85
C ARG A 60 12.05 -13.16 81.16
N ASP A 61 11.22 -13.46 80.14
CA ASP A 61 10.85 -14.72 79.46
C ASP A 61 10.53 -14.46 77.96
N ASN A 62 10.45 -15.55 77.18
CA ASN A 62 9.87 -15.71 75.83
C ASN A 62 10.65 -15.31 74.56
N GLN A 63 10.49 -16.20 73.57
CA GLN A 63 10.83 -16.10 72.13
C GLN A 63 12.31 -15.98 71.74
N GLU A 64 12.89 -17.08 71.25
CA GLU A 64 14.02 -17.06 70.31
C GLU A 64 13.75 -17.98 69.10
N TYR A 65 14.12 -17.48 67.93
CA TYR A 65 14.25 -18.25 66.70
C TYR A 65 15.75 -18.55 66.47
N PHE A 66 16.05 -19.81 66.15
CA PHE A 66 17.27 -20.32 65.49
C PHE A 66 18.65 -20.21 66.18
N LYS A 67 19.17 -21.40 66.50
CA LYS A 67 20.60 -21.72 66.38
C LYS A 67 20.82 -22.74 65.24
N PRO A 68 21.80 -22.54 64.35
CA PRO A 68 22.16 -23.52 63.33
C PRO A 68 23.33 -24.40 63.79
N GLN A 69 23.17 -25.74 63.82
CA GLN A 69 24.28 -26.71 63.79
C GLN A 69 23.78 -28.16 63.65
N SER A 70 23.92 -28.74 62.46
CA SER A 70 24.53 -30.06 62.20
C SER A 70 24.20 -30.52 60.77
N VAL A 71 25.23 -30.97 60.06
CA VAL A 71 25.06 -31.72 58.80
C VAL A 71 24.79 -33.16 59.18
N GLN A 72 23.53 -33.59 59.11
CA GLN A 72 23.19 -35.01 59.04
C GLN A 72 21.81 -35.24 58.40
N GLU A 73 21.84 -35.62 57.13
CA GLU A 73 20.99 -36.62 56.50
C GLU A 73 19.48 -36.58 56.81
N HIS A 74 18.78 -35.67 56.14
CA HIS A 74 17.61 -36.11 55.39
C HIS A 74 18.04 -36.43 53.97
N GLN A 75 18.58 -37.64 53.80
CA GLN A 75 18.67 -38.26 52.48
C GLN A 75 17.25 -38.27 51.90
N THR A 76 17.00 -37.45 50.89
CA THR A 76 15.99 -37.81 49.89
C THR A 76 16.48 -39.14 49.35
N ASP A 77 15.83 -40.24 49.72
CA ASP A 77 16.29 -41.58 49.40
C ASP A 77 16.61 -41.63 47.89
N ILE A 78 17.83 -42.08 47.55
CA ILE A 78 18.26 -42.15 46.16
C ILE A 78 17.28 -43.05 45.38
N GLY A 79 16.70 -44.07 46.02
CA GLY A 79 15.57 -44.84 45.50
C GLY A 79 14.35 -43.96 45.17
N SER A 80 13.89 -43.12 46.08
CA SER A 80 12.79 -42.17 45.84
C SER A 80 13.04 -41.19 44.68
N ILE A 81 14.26 -40.67 44.53
CA ILE A 81 14.64 -39.81 43.40
C ILE A 81 14.65 -40.62 42.10
N PHE A 82 15.24 -41.81 42.11
CA PHE A 82 15.29 -42.67 40.91
C PHE A 82 13.90 -43.20 40.51
N MET A 83 12.99 -43.47 41.45
CA MET A 83 11.60 -43.82 41.12
C MET A 83 10.84 -42.64 40.51
N LEU A 84 11.06 -41.40 40.98
CA LEU A 84 10.47 -40.22 40.37
C LEU A 84 11.05 -39.96 38.96
N LEU A 85 12.37 -40.13 38.80
CA LEU A 85 13.07 -40.04 37.52
C LEU A 85 12.57 -41.10 36.53
N GLU A 86 12.45 -42.36 36.96
CA GLU A 86 11.90 -43.46 36.15
C GLU A 86 10.48 -43.16 35.70
N LYS A 87 9.60 -42.72 36.62
CA LYS A 87 8.22 -42.33 36.30
C LYS A 87 8.18 -41.21 35.26
N ASN A 88 9.05 -40.20 35.38
CA ASN A 88 9.13 -39.09 34.45
C ASN A 88 9.68 -39.54 33.08
N ILE A 89 10.73 -40.36 33.04
CA ILE A 89 11.29 -40.93 31.80
C ILE A 89 10.25 -41.82 31.10
N ILE A 90 9.58 -42.74 31.81
CA ILE A 90 8.53 -43.60 31.22
C ILE A 90 7.39 -42.76 30.65
N THR A 91 7.02 -41.67 31.32
CA THR A 91 5.97 -40.75 30.84
C THR A 91 6.43 -40.01 29.57
N PHE A 92 7.64 -39.46 29.55
CA PHE A 92 8.24 -38.82 28.38
C PHE A 92 8.35 -39.78 27.19
N VAL A 93 8.94 -40.97 27.41
CA VAL A 93 9.11 -42.03 26.40
C VAL A 93 7.75 -42.47 25.83
N ARG A 94 6.73 -42.70 26.66
CA ARG A 94 5.39 -43.05 26.19
C ARG A 94 4.74 -41.93 25.36
N THR A 95 4.98 -40.68 25.70
CA THR A 95 4.43 -39.53 24.96
C THR A 95 5.12 -39.35 23.61
N GLU A 96 6.45 -39.38 23.55
CA GLU A 96 7.18 -39.25 22.27
C GLU A 96 7.02 -40.50 21.38
N LEU A 97 6.93 -41.72 21.93
CA LEU A 97 6.58 -42.91 21.12
C LEU A 97 5.18 -42.82 20.52
N LYS A 98 4.17 -42.32 21.27
CA LYS A 98 2.84 -42.03 20.73
C LYS A 98 2.89 -40.98 19.62
N ARG A 99 3.76 -39.97 19.75
CA ARG A 99 3.97 -38.93 18.73
C ARG A 99 4.62 -39.51 17.46
N PHE A 100 5.66 -40.32 17.58
CA PHE A 100 6.28 -41.00 16.45
C PHE A 100 5.28 -41.94 15.75
N LEU A 101 4.45 -42.67 16.51
CA LEU A 101 3.39 -43.50 15.95
C LEU A 101 2.35 -42.69 15.15
N ARG A 102 1.96 -41.51 15.63
CA ARG A 102 1.10 -40.58 14.86
C ARG A 102 1.77 -40.13 13.56
N LEU A 103 3.03 -39.69 13.61
CA LEU A 103 3.79 -39.25 12.43
C LEU A 103 3.96 -40.36 11.37
N LEU A 104 3.97 -41.63 11.79
CA LEU A 104 4.11 -42.79 10.91
C LEU A 104 2.77 -43.35 10.39
N SER A 105 1.63 -42.98 10.97
CA SER A 105 0.31 -43.53 10.61
C SER A 105 -0.30 -42.83 9.38
N PRO A 106 -0.84 -43.56 8.37
CA PRO A 106 -1.42 -42.92 7.17
C PRO A 106 -2.85 -42.37 7.32
N GLU A 107 -3.58 -42.76 8.37
CA GLU A 107 -5.03 -42.51 8.49
C GLU A 107 -5.41 -41.78 9.78
N GLN A 108 -5.32 -40.44 9.75
CA GLN A 108 -6.25 -39.56 10.48
C GLN A 108 -6.13 -38.12 9.91
N PRO A 109 -7.23 -37.40 9.65
CA PRO A 109 -7.15 -35.99 9.27
C PRO A 109 -6.56 -35.18 10.42
N GLU A 110 -5.72 -34.19 10.12
CA GLU A 110 -5.13 -33.28 11.13
C GLU A 110 -6.15 -32.27 11.73
N CYS A 111 -7.44 -32.56 11.64
CA CYS A 111 -8.53 -31.86 12.31
C CYS A 111 -8.98 -32.60 13.57
N LEU A 112 -8.26 -32.42 14.68
CA LEU A 112 -8.85 -32.41 16.04
C LEU A 112 -7.82 -31.93 17.08
N GLY A 113 -7.76 -30.61 17.26
CA GLY A 113 -7.22 -29.96 18.46
C GLY A 113 -5.70 -30.05 18.65
N ASN A 114 -4.99 -29.03 18.15
CA ASN A 114 -3.82 -28.51 18.84
C ASN A 114 -4.27 -28.02 20.24
N GLN A 115 -4.28 -28.92 21.23
CA GLN A 115 -4.31 -28.50 22.63
C GLN A 115 -3.03 -27.73 22.90
N ARG A 116 -3.19 -26.43 23.16
CA ARG A 116 -2.10 -25.51 23.47
C ARG A 116 -1.45 -25.93 24.79
N GLU A 117 -0.26 -26.49 24.69
CA GLU A 117 0.77 -26.48 25.74
C GLU A 117 2.09 -26.08 25.06
N ASP A 118 2.14 -24.86 24.55
CA ASP A 118 3.35 -24.12 24.14
C ASP A 118 2.86 -22.66 23.89
N GLU A 119 2.52 -21.92 24.96
CA GLU A 119 2.36 -20.46 24.87
C GLU A 119 3.75 -19.80 24.87
N GLU A 120 3.91 -18.74 24.07
CA GLU A 120 5.19 -18.08 23.78
C GLU A 120 5.83 -17.46 25.05
N VAL A 121 6.64 -18.24 25.77
CA VAL A 121 7.64 -17.76 26.73
C VAL A 121 8.97 -18.45 26.41
N VAL A 122 9.98 -17.66 26.00
CA VAL A 122 11.33 -18.17 25.74
C VAL A 122 12.04 -18.37 27.08
N ASP A 123 11.84 -19.55 27.67
CA ASP A 123 12.55 -20.02 28.87
C ASP A 123 13.59 -21.10 28.52
N GLU A 124 14.66 -21.19 29.33
CA GLU A 124 15.75 -22.17 29.13
C GLU A 124 15.26 -23.64 29.17
N GLU A 125 14.07 -23.89 29.74
CA GLU A 125 13.46 -25.22 29.83
C GLU A 125 13.02 -25.78 28.46
N GLU A 126 12.57 -24.95 27.49
CA GLU A 126 12.07 -25.45 26.20
C GLU A 126 13.21 -26.03 25.33
N GLU A 127 14.37 -25.35 25.32
CA GLU A 127 15.56 -25.78 24.58
C GLU A 127 16.15 -27.08 25.16
N GLN A 128 16.15 -27.24 26.49
CA GLN A 128 16.54 -28.49 27.13
C GLN A 128 15.56 -29.64 26.79
N ARG A 129 14.26 -29.32 26.64
CA ARG A 129 13.22 -30.27 26.20
C ARG A 129 13.40 -30.66 24.73
N ARG A 130 13.83 -29.74 23.85
CA ARG A 130 14.20 -30.03 22.44
C ARG A 130 15.38 -30.98 22.34
N ARG A 131 16.48 -30.71 23.06
CA ARG A 131 17.67 -31.58 23.09
C ARG A 131 17.34 -33.00 23.55
N SER A 132 16.47 -33.11 24.55
CA SER A 132 15.96 -34.39 25.05
C SER A 132 15.15 -35.17 24.00
N ARG A 133 14.30 -34.47 23.22
CA ARG A 133 13.54 -35.04 22.09
C ARG A 133 14.45 -35.52 20.96
N GLU A 134 15.48 -34.76 20.58
CA GLU A 134 16.45 -35.16 19.56
C GLU A 134 17.30 -36.36 19.98
N ALA A 135 17.75 -36.40 21.24
CA ALA A 135 18.44 -37.55 21.79
C ALA A 135 17.56 -38.80 21.76
N PHE A 136 16.28 -38.67 22.12
CA PHE A 136 15.33 -39.78 22.07
C PHE A 136 14.98 -40.23 20.64
N LEU A 137 14.95 -39.32 19.66
CA LEU A 137 14.81 -39.67 18.24
C LEU A 137 16.00 -40.53 17.77
N LYS A 138 17.24 -40.12 18.07
CA LYS A 138 18.45 -40.89 17.72
C LYS A 138 18.42 -42.29 18.33
N ILE A 139 18.08 -42.40 19.62
CA ILE A 139 17.88 -43.68 20.32
C ILE A 139 16.81 -44.51 19.60
N THR A 140 15.65 -43.93 19.28
CA THR A 140 14.54 -44.65 18.62
C THR A 140 14.93 -45.18 17.24
N VAL A 141 15.61 -44.36 16.43
CA VAL A 141 16.15 -44.75 15.12
C VAL A 141 17.16 -45.91 15.25
N ASP A 142 18.09 -45.84 16.21
CA ASP A 142 19.04 -46.92 16.46
C ASP A 142 18.34 -48.22 16.92
N PHE A 143 17.28 -48.13 17.74
CA PHE A 143 16.47 -49.28 18.12
C PHE A 143 15.69 -49.87 16.93
N LEU A 144 15.14 -49.04 16.04
CA LEU A 144 14.48 -49.51 14.81
C LEU A 144 15.45 -50.24 13.86
N ARG A 145 16.66 -49.70 13.66
CA ARG A 145 17.71 -50.38 12.88
C ARG A 145 18.16 -51.70 13.54
N ARG A 146 18.29 -51.74 14.87
CA ARG A 146 18.54 -53.00 15.62
C ARG A 146 17.42 -54.03 15.45
N LEU A 147 16.17 -53.58 15.26
CA LEU A 147 15.01 -54.43 14.96
C LEU A 147 14.90 -54.79 13.47
N LYS A 148 15.87 -54.41 12.62
CA LYS A 148 15.86 -54.58 11.15
C LYS A 148 14.66 -53.91 10.47
N GLN A 149 14.24 -52.77 11.00
CA GLN A 149 13.17 -51.93 10.46
C GLN A 149 13.78 -50.67 9.84
N ASP A 150 14.74 -50.85 8.92
CA ASP A 150 15.56 -49.77 8.38
C ASP A 150 14.73 -48.74 7.57
N GLU A 151 13.78 -49.20 6.74
CA GLU A 151 12.82 -48.33 6.04
C GLU A 151 11.99 -47.47 7.00
N LEU A 152 11.58 -48.05 8.13
CA LEU A 152 10.81 -47.38 9.17
C LEU A 152 11.66 -46.39 9.98
N ALA A 153 12.94 -46.71 10.19
CA ALA A 153 13.92 -45.83 10.80
C ALA A 153 14.20 -44.60 9.93
N ASP A 154 14.39 -44.82 8.63
CA ASP A 154 14.67 -43.75 7.65
C ASP A 154 13.41 -42.92 7.34
N CYS A 155 12.22 -43.53 7.32
CA CYS A 155 10.92 -42.84 7.26
C CYS A 155 10.68 -41.96 8.49
N LEU A 156 10.97 -42.46 9.71
CA LEU A 156 10.87 -41.66 10.93
C LEU A 156 11.88 -40.50 10.93
N GLN A 157 13.12 -40.76 10.50
CA GLN A 157 14.19 -39.76 10.46
C GLN A 157 13.89 -38.66 9.42
N SER A 158 13.44 -39.02 8.21
CA SER A 158 13.05 -38.08 7.16
C SER A 158 11.83 -37.25 7.57
N LYS A 159 10.71 -37.87 7.96
CA LYS A 159 9.51 -37.16 8.43
C LYS A 159 9.80 -36.20 9.59
N THR A 160 10.65 -36.60 10.54
CA THR A 160 10.99 -35.73 11.67
C THR A 160 11.89 -34.55 11.25
N ARG A 161 12.85 -34.76 10.33
CA ARG A 161 13.65 -33.66 9.75
C ARG A 161 12.78 -32.69 8.95
N THR A 162 11.86 -33.20 8.13
CA THR A 162 10.86 -32.39 7.40
C THR A 162 10.02 -31.55 8.36
N ALA A 163 9.45 -32.16 9.42
CA ALA A 163 8.63 -31.45 10.40
C ALA A 163 9.41 -30.46 11.28
N VAL A 164 10.74 -30.58 11.41
CA VAL A 164 11.59 -29.56 12.05
C VAL A 164 11.90 -28.43 11.07
N CYS A 165 12.29 -28.77 9.83
CA CYS A 165 12.53 -27.82 8.75
C CYS A 165 11.32 -26.92 8.49
N GLN A 166 10.13 -27.52 8.39
CA GLN A 166 8.88 -26.80 8.15
C GLN A 166 8.58 -25.81 9.27
N ARG A 167 8.79 -26.20 10.54
CA ARG A 167 8.61 -25.28 11.69
C ARG A 167 9.64 -24.14 11.71
N LYS A 168 10.91 -24.41 11.35
CA LYS A 168 11.93 -23.36 11.23
C LYS A 168 11.56 -22.39 10.10
N LEU A 169 11.28 -22.90 8.90
CA LEU A 169 10.83 -22.10 7.75
C LEU A 169 9.55 -21.29 8.04
N LYS A 170 8.54 -21.89 8.71
CA LYS A 170 7.34 -21.15 9.14
C LYS A 170 7.70 -20.05 10.14
N SER A 171 8.61 -20.28 11.08
CA SER A 171 9.10 -19.25 12.02
C SER A 171 9.80 -18.10 11.29
N ASP A 172 10.71 -18.41 10.37
CA ASP A 172 11.51 -17.42 9.64
C ASP A 172 10.63 -16.60 8.68
N LEU A 173 9.64 -17.22 8.04
CA LEU A 173 8.65 -16.54 7.20
C LEU A 173 7.61 -15.75 8.02
N LYS A 174 7.24 -16.21 9.22
CA LYS A 174 6.44 -15.44 10.19
C LYS A 174 7.22 -14.18 10.56
N GLU A 175 8.47 -14.27 10.99
CA GLU A 175 9.30 -13.09 11.31
C GLU A 175 9.44 -12.14 10.11
N LYS A 176 9.71 -12.67 8.90
CA LYS A 176 9.87 -11.88 7.66
C LYS A 176 8.61 -11.11 7.24
N PHE A 177 7.40 -11.63 7.49
CA PHE A 177 6.14 -11.07 6.97
C PHE A 177 5.10 -10.63 8.01
N GLN A 178 5.32 -10.91 9.30
CA GLN A 178 4.43 -10.49 10.40
C GLN A 178 4.26 -8.97 10.45
N CYS A 179 5.26 -8.21 10.02
CA CYS A 179 5.28 -6.75 10.04
C CYS A 179 5.31 -6.18 8.63
N VAL A 180 4.40 -5.25 8.30
CA VAL A 180 4.49 -4.44 7.08
C VAL A 180 5.07 -3.07 7.38
N PHE A 181 6.09 -2.70 6.62
CA PHE A 181 6.72 -1.39 6.70
C PHE A 181 5.85 -0.33 6.01
N GLU A 182 4.84 0.20 6.73
CA GLU A 182 4.12 1.44 6.40
C GLU A 182 5.02 2.70 6.54
N GLY A 183 6.30 2.60 6.20
CA GLY A 183 7.29 3.65 6.27
C GLY A 183 8.34 3.48 7.37
N ILE A 184 8.68 4.59 8.03
CA ILE A 184 9.78 4.63 9.00
C ILE A 184 9.41 3.77 10.21
N ALA A 185 10.18 2.72 10.46
CA ALA A 185 10.19 2.06 11.75
C ALA A 185 10.56 3.08 12.84
N LYS A 186 9.56 3.62 13.53
CA LYS A 186 9.77 4.23 14.84
C LYS A 186 10.30 3.13 15.75
N ALA A 187 11.45 3.37 16.37
CA ALA A 187 11.92 2.53 17.47
C ALA A 187 10.80 2.44 18.51
N GLY A 188 10.16 1.28 18.63
CA GLY A 188 9.09 1.03 19.59
C GLY A 188 7.91 0.17 19.12
N ASN A 189 7.41 0.29 17.88
CA ASN A 189 6.22 -0.46 17.45
C ASN A 189 6.18 -0.76 15.93
N PRO A 190 6.42 -2.00 15.48
CA PRO A 190 6.14 -2.40 14.11
C PRO A 190 4.62 -2.53 13.88
N THR A 191 4.18 -2.28 12.64
CA THR A 191 2.77 -2.42 12.26
C THR A 191 2.51 -3.84 11.81
N LEU A 192 1.76 -4.60 12.62
CA LEU A 192 1.45 -6.00 12.31
C LEU A 192 0.55 -6.08 11.07
N LEU A 193 0.95 -6.90 10.08
CA LEU A 193 0.18 -7.10 8.85
C LEU A 193 -1.26 -7.49 9.15
N ASN A 194 -1.45 -8.44 10.08
CA ASN A 194 -2.77 -8.91 10.51
C ASN A 194 -3.69 -7.83 11.12
N GLN A 195 -3.15 -6.69 11.59
CA GLN A 195 -3.97 -5.60 12.17
C GLN A 195 -4.50 -4.63 11.10
N ILE A 196 -3.72 -4.39 10.03
CA ILE A 196 -4.08 -3.42 8.97
C ILE A 196 -4.59 -4.10 7.70
N TYR A 197 -4.23 -5.37 7.47
CA TYR A 197 -4.66 -6.11 6.28
C TYR A 197 -6.19 -6.03 6.11
N THR A 198 -6.59 -5.61 4.93
CA THR A 198 -7.97 -5.50 4.48
C THR A 198 -8.06 -6.38 3.25
N GLU A 199 -8.98 -7.33 3.24
CA GLU A 199 -9.10 -8.34 2.17
C GLU A 199 -9.25 -7.62 0.82
N LEU A 200 -8.46 -8.00 -0.19
CA LEU A 200 -8.50 -7.38 -1.50
C LEU A 200 -9.62 -7.99 -2.34
N TYR A 201 -10.28 -7.18 -3.17
CA TYR A 201 -11.24 -7.71 -4.13
C TYR A 201 -10.51 -8.34 -5.32
N ILE A 202 -10.56 -9.67 -5.41
CA ILE A 202 -9.91 -10.48 -6.45
C ILE A 202 -10.99 -11.19 -7.27
N THR A 203 -10.81 -11.18 -8.58
CA THR A 203 -11.76 -11.74 -9.55
C THR A 203 -11.07 -12.70 -10.52
N GLU A 204 -11.79 -13.67 -11.07
CA GLU A 204 -11.32 -14.47 -12.21
C GLU A 204 -11.11 -13.54 -13.42
N GLY A 205 -9.87 -13.47 -13.89
CA GLY A 205 -9.44 -12.56 -14.94
C GLY A 205 -9.81 -13.05 -16.34
N GLY A 206 -9.83 -12.12 -17.30
CA GLY A 206 -9.99 -12.44 -18.72
C GLY A 206 -8.76 -13.15 -19.33
N THR A 207 -8.66 -13.11 -20.66
CA THR A 207 -7.52 -13.70 -21.39
C THR A 207 -6.18 -13.10 -20.93
N ALA A 208 -5.08 -13.82 -21.19
CA ALA A 208 -3.74 -13.37 -20.82
C ALA A 208 -3.26 -12.11 -21.59
N GLU A 209 -4.08 -11.57 -22.50
CA GLU A 209 -3.83 -10.40 -23.35
C GLU A 209 -3.30 -9.17 -22.58
N VAL A 210 -2.56 -8.36 -23.34
CA VAL A 210 -1.88 -7.15 -22.85
C VAL A 210 -2.89 -6.02 -22.74
N ASN A 211 -2.89 -5.34 -21.60
CA ASN A 211 -3.48 -4.01 -21.49
C ASN A 211 -2.35 -2.98 -21.35
N ASP A 212 -2.10 -2.25 -22.45
CA ASP A 212 -1.08 -1.18 -22.55
C ASP A 212 -1.57 0.18 -22.01
N GLU A 213 -2.80 0.29 -21.49
CA GLU A 213 -3.32 1.54 -20.94
C GLU A 213 -2.58 1.96 -19.66
N HIS A 214 -2.42 3.27 -19.47
CA HIS A 214 -1.83 3.82 -18.25
C HIS A 214 -2.55 3.35 -16.97
N GLU A 215 -1.79 3.07 -15.91
CA GLU A 215 -2.29 2.45 -14.68
C GLU A 215 -3.53 3.18 -14.12
N ILE A 216 -3.53 4.53 -14.09
CA ILE A 216 -4.69 5.35 -13.64
C ILE A 216 -5.99 5.00 -14.36
N ARG A 217 -5.95 4.72 -15.66
CA ARG A 217 -7.15 4.40 -16.45
C ARG A 217 -7.69 3.03 -16.09
N GLN A 218 -6.79 2.09 -15.81
CA GLN A 218 -7.15 0.77 -15.29
C GLN A 218 -7.80 0.89 -13.90
N ILE A 219 -7.31 1.78 -13.02
CA ILE A 219 -7.90 2.07 -11.69
C ILE A 219 -9.30 2.72 -11.80
N GLU A 220 -9.46 3.71 -12.67
CA GLU A 220 -10.74 4.38 -12.93
C GLU A 220 -11.79 3.42 -13.49
N THR A 221 -11.35 2.36 -14.18
CA THR A 221 -12.17 1.26 -14.71
C THR A 221 -12.48 0.19 -13.64
N ALA A 222 -11.46 -0.32 -12.95
CA ALA A 222 -11.56 -1.37 -11.93
C ALA A 222 -12.37 -0.95 -10.69
N SER A 223 -12.40 0.35 -10.38
CA SER A 223 -13.13 0.91 -9.23
C SER A 223 -14.66 0.86 -9.34
N ARG A 224 -15.21 0.23 -10.38
CA ARG A 224 -16.63 0.28 -10.73
C ARG A 224 -17.20 -1.12 -10.90
N LYS A 225 -18.48 -1.27 -10.55
CA LYS A 225 -19.18 -2.55 -10.69
C LYS A 225 -19.30 -2.92 -12.18
N PRO A 226 -18.92 -4.15 -12.58
CA PRO A 226 -19.11 -4.66 -13.93
C PRO A 226 -20.60 -4.83 -14.28
N ASP A 227 -20.93 -4.77 -15.58
CA ASP A 227 -22.27 -5.07 -16.12
C ASP A 227 -22.63 -6.59 -16.05
N LYS A 228 -21.69 -7.44 -15.62
CA LYS A 228 -21.85 -8.89 -15.39
C LYS A 228 -21.35 -9.27 -14.00
N PRO A 229 -21.95 -10.29 -13.33
CA PRO A 229 -21.39 -10.81 -12.09
C PRO A 229 -20.02 -11.46 -12.36
N GLU A 230 -18.96 -10.91 -11.75
CA GLU A 230 -17.62 -11.49 -11.77
C GLU A 230 -17.48 -12.59 -10.71
N THR A 231 -16.77 -13.67 -11.03
CA THR A 231 -16.44 -14.72 -10.07
C THR A 231 -15.41 -14.18 -9.08
N THR A 232 -15.86 -13.83 -7.87
CA THR A 232 -14.94 -13.45 -6.78
C THR A 232 -14.16 -14.69 -6.33
N ILE A 233 -12.84 -14.57 -6.23
CA ILE A 233 -11.94 -15.64 -5.75
C ILE A 233 -11.32 -15.19 -4.42
N ARG A 234 -11.34 -16.04 -3.39
CA ARG A 234 -10.63 -15.75 -2.12
C ARG A 234 -9.18 -16.17 -2.24
N GLN A 235 -8.28 -15.56 -1.46
CA GLN A 235 -6.85 -15.90 -1.46
C GLN A 235 -6.58 -17.38 -1.15
N GLU A 236 -7.48 -18.02 -0.39
CA GLU A 236 -7.47 -19.43 0.03
C GLU A 236 -7.87 -20.40 -1.10
N ASP A 237 -8.43 -19.88 -2.20
CA ASP A 237 -9.07 -20.65 -3.27
C ASP A 237 -8.33 -20.51 -4.61
N ILE A 238 -7.19 -19.81 -4.67
CA ILE A 238 -6.45 -19.49 -5.91
C ILE A 238 -6.04 -20.73 -6.72
N PHE A 239 -5.72 -21.83 -6.04
CA PHE A 239 -5.38 -23.11 -6.68
C PHE A 239 -6.56 -24.10 -6.75
N LYS A 240 -7.74 -23.74 -6.23
CA LYS A 240 -8.93 -24.61 -6.28
C LYS A 240 -9.66 -24.42 -7.62
N PRO A 241 -10.11 -25.51 -8.27
CA PRO A 241 -10.81 -25.41 -9.54
C PRO A 241 -12.09 -24.57 -9.42
N SER A 242 -12.30 -23.65 -10.37
CA SER A 242 -13.54 -22.88 -10.46
C SER A 242 -14.72 -23.79 -10.85
N PRO A 243 -15.96 -23.53 -10.36
CA PRO A 243 -17.10 -24.41 -10.56
C PRO A 243 -17.42 -24.58 -12.05
N GLY A 244 -17.13 -25.78 -12.58
CA GLY A 244 -17.25 -26.11 -14.01
C GLY A 244 -15.93 -26.43 -14.72
N ARG A 245 -14.77 -26.37 -14.05
CA ARG A 245 -13.48 -26.88 -14.55
C ARG A 245 -13.00 -28.08 -13.74
N ASP A 246 -12.85 -29.24 -14.38
CA ASP A 246 -12.30 -30.45 -13.74
C ASP A 246 -10.75 -30.55 -13.80
N LYS A 247 -10.07 -29.56 -14.39
CA LYS A 247 -8.60 -29.54 -14.47
C LYS A 247 -7.96 -28.92 -13.23
N PRO A 248 -6.92 -29.55 -12.64
CA PRO A 248 -6.16 -28.92 -11.55
C PRO A 248 -5.42 -27.68 -12.07
N ILE A 249 -5.28 -26.67 -11.19
CA ILE A 249 -4.59 -25.42 -11.49
C ILE A 249 -3.13 -25.57 -11.04
N LYS A 250 -2.18 -25.70 -11.97
CA LYS A 250 -0.76 -25.67 -11.64
C LYS A 250 -0.28 -24.23 -11.49
N THR A 251 -0.49 -23.42 -12.53
CA THR A 251 0.04 -22.05 -12.61
C THR A 251 -1.09 -21.03 -12.55
N ALA A 252 -1.11 -20.25 -11.46
CA ALA A 252 -1.99 -19.09 -11.27
C ALA A 252 -1.21 -17.78 -11.51
N MET A 253 -1.72 -16.91 -12.38
CA MET A 253 -1.18 -15.57 -12.60
C MET A 253 -2.12 -14.52 -12.03
N THR A 254 -1.61 -13.65 -11.15
CA THR A 254 -2.36 -12.51 -10.59
C THR A 254 -1.90 -11.19 -11.22
N LYS A 255 -2.78 -10.62 -12.05
CA LYS A 255 -2.63 -9.30 -12.66
C LYS A 255 -3.15 -8.20 -11.72
N GLY A 256 -2.59 -7.00 -11.87
CA GLY A 256 -3.14 -5.79 -11.27
C GLY A 256 -2.16 -4.61 -11.37
N VAL A 257 -2.66 -3.39 -11.24
CA VAL A 257 -1.86 -2.15 -11.32
C VAL A 257 -0.77 -2.06 -10.25
N ALA A 258 0.16 -1.09 -10.37
CA ALA A 258 1.11 -0.82 -9.29
C ALA A 258 0.36 -0.42 -8.00
N GLY A 259 0.98 -0.67 -6.84
CA GLY A 259 0.43 -0.31 -5.54
C GLY A 259 -0.83 -1.08 -5.08
N ILE A 260 -1.46 -1.89 -5.94
CA ILE A 260 -2.76 -2.54 -5.67
C ILE A 260 -2.74 -3.62 -4.58
N GLY A 261 -1.56 -3.94 -4.05
CA GLY A 261 -1.39 -4.89 -2.95
C GLY A 261 -0.97 -6.30 -3.36
N LYS A 262 -0.56 -6.56 -4.62
CA LYS A 262 -0.10 -7.89 -5.09
C LYS A 262 0.96 -8.53 -4.16
N THR A 263 2.01 -7.79 -3.83
CA THR A 263 3.06 -8.22 -2.89
C THR A 263 2.53 -8.39 -1.46
N VAL A 264 1.58 -7.56 -1.01
CA VAL A 264 0.99 -7.67 0.33
C VAL A 264 0.07 -8.89 0.42
N LEU A 265 -0.58 -9.27 -0.68
CA LEU A 265 -1.41 -10.47 -0.82
C LEU A 265 -0.56 -11.76 -0.73
N THR A 266 0.56 -11.82 -1.44
CA THR A 266 1.48 -12.97 -1.37
C THR A 266 2.16 -13.09 0.00
N GLN A 267 2.52 -11.96 0.61
CA GLN A 267 2.97 -11.90 2.01
C GLN A 267 1.90 -12.40 2.99
N LYS A 268 0.64 -11.96 2.82
CA LYS A 268 -0.47 -12.38 3.69
C LYS A 268 -0.77 -13.88 3.58
N PHE A 269 -0.81 -14.43 2.37
CA PHE A 269 -0.96 -15.87 2.14
C PHE A 269 0.16 -16.67 2.84
N THR A 270 1.41 -16.21 2.71
CA THR A 270 2.55 -16.88 3.33
C THR A 270 2.50 -16.78 4.86
N LEU A 271 2.08 -15.63 5.40
CA LEU A 271 1.87 -15.44 6.84
C LEU A 271 0.73 -16.32 7.39
N ASP A 272 -0.40 -16.42 6.69
CA ASP A 272 -1.52 -17.28 7.11
C ASP A 272 -1.16 -18.78 7.07
N TRP A 273 -0.31 -19.19 6.13
CA TRP A 273 0.26 -20.54 6.10
C TRP A 273 1.25 -20.77 7.26
N ALA A 274 2.08 -19.78 7.59
CA ALA A 274 3.08 -19.84 8.66
C ALA A 274 2.48 -19.74 10.07
N GLU A 275 1.33 -19.09 10.24
CA GLU A 275 0.57 -18.99 11.48
C GLU A 275 -0.50 -20.12 11.64
N ASP A 276 -0.44 -21.16 10.81
CA ASP A 276 -1.35 -22.32 10.82
C ASP A 276 -2.85 -21.98 10.66
N LYS A 277 -3.17 -20.88 9.95
CA LYS A 277 -4.54 -20.37 9.75
C LYS A 277 -5.23 -20.91 8.50
N ALA A 278 -4.48 -21.07 7.41
CA ALA A 278 -5.01 -21.49 6.11
C ALA A 278 -3.99 -22.36 5.34
N ASN A 279 -4.43 -23.00 4.25
CA ASN A 279 -3.56 -23.66 3.27
C ASN A 279 -2.66 -24.79 3.86
N GLN A 280 -3.15 -25.54 4.86
CA GLN A 280 -2.37 -26.59 5.53
C GLN A 280 -2.21 -27.88 4.71
N ASP A 281 -2.88 -27.96 3.55
CA ASP A 281 -2.60 -28.92 2.48
C ASP A 281 -1.21 -28.73 1.84
N ILE A 282 -0.60 -27.56 2.00
CA ILE A 282 0.72 -27.22 1.45
C ILE A 282 1.82 -27.44 2.49
N GLN A 283 2.80 -28.29 2.15
CA GLN A 283 3.89 -28.65 3.04
C GLN A 283 5.03 -27.63 3.04
N PHE A 284 5.31 -26.99 1.90
CA PHE A 284 6.33 -25.95 1.77
C PHE A 284 5.86 -24.81 0.87
N THR A 285 6.10 -23.57 1.30
CA THR A 285 5.89 -22.35 0.50
C THR A 285 7.22 -21.62 0.34
N PHE A 286 7.63 -21.37 -0.90
CA PHE A 286 8.87 -20.68 -1.24
C PHE A 286 8.58 -19.37 -2.01
N PRO A 287 8.53 -18.23 -1.30
CA PRO A 287 8.36 -16.92 -1.92
C PRO A 287 9.69 -16.35 -2.43
N PHE A 288 9.74 -16.06 -3.72
CA PHE A 288 10.84 -15.37 -4.40
C PHE A 288 10.33 -14.07 -5.04
N THR A 289 11.15 -13.03 -5.05
CA THR A 289 10.91 -11.85 -5.89
C THR A 289 11.75 -11.92 -7.16
N PHE A 290 11.22 -11.45 -8.30
CA PHE A 290 12.05 -11.33 -9.52
C PHE A 290 13.22 -10.36 -9.33
N ARG A 291 13.13 -9.42 -8.38
CA ARG A 291 14.24 -8.54 -7.96
C ARG A 291 15.43 -9.33 -7.43
N GLU A 292 15.19 -10.26 -6.49
CA GLU A 292 16.21 -11.15 -5.94
C GLU A 292 16.78 -12.09 -7.03
N LEU A 293 15.91 -12.65 -7.89
CA LEU A 293 16.31 -13.58 -8.95
C LEU A 293 17.15 -12.89 -10.05
N ASN A 294 16.90 -11.62 -10.36
CA ASN A 294 17.70 -10.84 -11.32
C ASN A 294 19.18 -10.72 -10.91
N VAL A 295 19.50 -10.70 -9.61
CA VAL A 295 20.87 -10.62 -9.08
C VAL A 295 21.66 -11.93 -9.34
N LEU A 296 20.96 -13.02 -9.67
CA LEU A 296 21.54 -14.34 -9.94
C LEU A 296 21.77 -14.62 -11.43
N LYS A 297 21.47 -13.66 -12.32
CA LYS A 297 21.49 -13.84 -13.78
C LYS A 297 22.79 -14.43 -14.35
N GLU A 298 23.94 -14.09 -13.78
CA GLU A 298 25.26 -14.57 -14.26
C GLU A 298 25.74 -15.87 -13.58
N LYS A 299 24.98 -16.38 -12.60
CA LYS A 299 25.31 -17.58 -11.84
C LYS A 299 24.51 -18.78 -12.35
N LYS A 300 25.06 -19.98 -12.15
CA LYS A 300 24.36 -21.24 -12.38
C LYS A 300 23.98 -21.88 -11.05
N PHE A 301 22.80 -22.47 -11.03
CA PHE A 301 22.22 -23.20 -9.91
C PHE A 301 21.44 -24.39 -10.46
N SER A 302 21.31 -25.45 -9.69
CA SER A 302 20.18 -26.37 -9.82
C SER A 302 18.94 -25.83 -9.11
N LEU A 303 17.77 -26.40 -9.33
CA LEU A 303 16.55 -25.96 -8.63
C LEU A 303 16.67 -26.20 -7.12
N VAL A 304 17.30 -27.30 -6.71
CA VAL A 304 17.59 -27.60 -5.30
C VAL A 304 18.57 -26.58 -4.72
N GLU A 305 19.67 -26.28 -5.44
CA GLU A 305 20.66 -25.27 -5.01
C GLU A 305 20.05 -23.87 -4.90
N LEU A 306 19.13 -23.51 -5.79
CA LEU A 306 18.42 -22.23 -5.76
C LEU A 306 17.53 -22.11 -4.51
N VAL A 307 16.75 -23.15 -4.17
CA VAL A 307 15.96 -23.16 -2.93
C VAL A 307 16.87 -23.12 -1.71
N HIS A 308 17.91 -23.95 -1.67
CA HIS A 308 18.90 -24.00 -0.57
C HIS A 308 19.68 -22.69 -0.40
N HIS A 309 19.78 -21.87 -1.44
CA HIS A 309 20.44 -20.58 -1.40
C HIS A 309 19.62 -19.52 -0.66
N PHE A 310 18.30 -19.50 -0.87
CA PHE A 310 17.39 -18.54 -0.22
C PHE A 310 16.81 -19.04 1.11
N PHE A 311 16.71 -20.35 1.29
CA PHE A 311 16.10 -21.01 2.45
C PHE A 311 17.09 -22.01 3.06
N THR A 312 18.03 -21.50 3.86
CA THR A 312 19.14 -22.28 4.44
C THR A 312 18.69 -23.46 5.29
N GLU A 313 17.49 -23.38 5.83
CA GLU A 313 16.81 -24.37 6.69
C GLU A 313 16.61 -25.68 5.91
N THR A 314 16.26 -25.58 4.63
CA THR A 314 16.06 -26.73 3.74
C THR A 314 17.38 -27.46 3.46
N LYS A 315 18.48 -26.71 3.41
CA LYS A 315 19.85 -27.25 3.26
C LYS A 315 20.33 -27.93 4.53
N GLU A 316 20.14 -27.32 5.70
CA GLU A 316 20.42 -27.92 7.02
C GLU A 316 19.62 -29.21 7.25
N ALA A 317 18.34 -29.20 6.84
CA ALA A 317 17.48 -30.36 6.88
C ALA A 317 17.88 -31.46 5.86
N GLY A 318 18.68 -31.13 4.84
CA GLY A 318 19.10 -32.05 3.79
C GLY A 318 17.98 -32.43 2.82
N ILE A 319 17.01 -31.54 2.61
CA ILE A 319 15.84 -31.80 1.75
C ILE A 319 16.23 -31.49 0.30
N CYS A 320 16.41 -32.54 -0.51
CA CYS A 320 16.74 -32.39 -1.94
C CYS A 320 15.64 -32.90 -2.89
N ARG A 321 14.66 -33.65 -2.39
CA ARG A 321 13.58 -34.28 -3.18
C ARG A 321 12.28 -33.51 -2.98
N PHE A 322 12.12 -32.41 -3.72
CA PHE A 322 10.93 -31.56 -3.60
C PHE A 322 9.69 -32.17 -4.30
N GLU A 323 9.87 -33.23 -5.09
CA GLU A 323 8.82 -33.99 -5.78
C GLU A 323 7.91 -34.74 -4.79
N GLU A 324 8.43 -35.11 -3.62
CA GLU A 324 7.71 -35.85 -2.58
C GLU A 324 6.74 -34.98 -1.77
N PHE A 325 6.75 -33.66 -1.98
CA PHE A 325 6.00 -32.71 -1.19
C PHE A 325 5.04 -31.85 -2.02
N GLN A 326 3.94 -31.42 -1.40
CA GLN A 326 3.10 -30.38 -1.96
C GLN A 326 3.77 -29.01 -1.74
N VAL A 327 4.43 -28.52 -2.78
CA VAL A 327 5.19 -27.25 -2.77
C VAL A 327 4.43 -26.15 -3.53
N VAL A 328 4.45 -24.94 -2.97
CA VAL A 328 4.04 -23.71 -3.66
C VAL A 328 5.26 -22.82 -3.89
N PHE A 329 5.51 -22.46 -5.14
CA PHE A 329 6.43 -21.38 -5.50
C PHE A 329 5.63 -20.10 -5.73
N ILE A 330 6.02 -19.01 -5.07
CA ILE A 330 5.45 -17.68 -5.33
C ILE A 330 6.53 -16.84 -6.00
N LEU A 331 6.25 -16.32 -7.20
CA LEU A 331 7.13 -15.46 -7.98
C LEU A 331 6.52 -14.05 -8.07
N ASP A 332 6.94 -13.17 -7.16
CA ASP A 332 6.40 -11.80 -7.08
C ASP A 332 7.15 -10.84 -8.03
N GLY A 333 6.39 -10.07 -8.82
CA GLY A 333 6.93 -8.97 -9.65
C GLY A 333 7.49 -9.37 -11.02
N LEU A 334 6.80 -10.21 -11.81
CA LEU A 334 7.24 -10.58 -13.18
C LEU A 334 7.49 -9.35 -14.08
N ASP A 335 6.78 -8.24 -13.86
CA ASP A 335 7.01 -6.99 -14.59
C ASP A 335 8.36 -6.31 -14.32
N GLU A 336 9.16 -6.87 -13.40
CA GLU A 336 10.51 -6.45 -13.05
C GLU A 336 11.57 -7.46 -13.51
N CYS A 337 11.16 -8.55 -14.15
CA CYS A 337 12.04 -9.58 -14.68
C CYS A 337 12.97 -9.03 -15.77
N ARG A 338 14.28 -9.32 -15.65
CA ARG A 338 15.34 -8.98 -16.63
C ARG A 338 16.05 -10.23 -17.17
N LEU A 339 15.48 -11.41 -16.87
CA LEU A 339 15.95 -12.72 -17.31
C LEU A 339 15.39 -13.01 -18.71
N PRO A 340 16.19 -13.53 -19.66
CA PRO A 340 15.75 -13.81 -21.02
C PRO A 340 14.91 -15.10 -21.08
N MET A 341 13.63 -15.00 -20.72
CA MET A 341 12.70 -16.14 -20.69
C MET A 341 12.27 -16.59 -22.11
N ASP A 342 12.90 -17.61 -22.68
CA ASP A 342 12.56 -18.15 -24.01
C ASP A 342 11.69 -19.42 -23.93
N PHE A 343 10.38 -19.22 -24.01
CA PHE A 343 9.39 -20.30 -23.97
C PHE A 343 9.36 -21.22 -25.20
N HIS A 344 10.21 -20.99 -26.21
CA HIS A 344 10.28 -21.79 -27.44
C HIS A 344 11.62 -22.51 -27.62
N ASN A 345 12.76 -21.83 -27.41
CA ASN A 345 14.08 -22.38 -27.71
C ASN A 345 14.86 -22.86 -26.47
N THR A 346 14.46 -22.49 -25.25
CA THR A 346 15.14 -22.96 -24.02
C THR A 346 15.11 -24.48 -23.90
N GLU A 347 16.27 -25.05 -23.54
CA GLU A 347 16.51 -26.48 -23.31
C GLU A 347 15.50 -27.08 -22.31
N ILE A 348 15.12 -28.34 -22.51
CA ILE A 348 14.16 -29.05 -21.64
C ILE A 348 14.92 -29.70 -20.49
N LEU A 349 14.67 -29.22 -19.27
CA LEU A 349 15.22 -29.79 -18.04
C LEU A 349 14.12 -30.53 -17.27
N THR A 350 14.44 -31.74 -16.83
CA THR A 350 13.56 -32.56 -15.97
C THR A 350 14.21 -32.96 -14.65
N ASP A 351 15.54 -32.85 -14.53
CA ASP A 351 16.28 -33.14 -13.30
C ASP A 351 16.43 -31.85 -12.46
N VAL A 352 15.99 -31.89 -11.20
CA VAL A 352 16.08 -30.75 -10.28
C VAL A 352 17.49 -30.50 -9.74
N THR A 353 18.42 -31.42 -9.97
CA THR A 353 19.83 -31.37 -9.53
C THR A 353 20.78 -30.86 -10.61
N GLU A 354 20.32 -30.72 -11.86
CA GLU A 354 21.13 -30.20 -12.97
C GLU A 354 21.34 -28.68 -12.86
N SER A 355 22.59 -28.21 -12.98
CA SER A 355 22.94 -26.81 -12.72
C SER A 355 22.97 -25.96 -14.00
N THR A 356 22.00 -25.05 -14.13
CA THR A 356 21.80 -24.18 -15.31
C THR A 356 21.61 -22.72 -14.90
N SER A 357 21.40 -21.81 -15.86
CA SER A 357 21.09 -20.42 -15.53
C SER A 357 19.64 -20.26 -15.04
N VAL A 358 19.39 -19.20 -14.26
CA VAL A 358 18.11 -19.01 -13.55
C VAL A 358 16.93 -18.79 -14.49
N ASP A 359 17.14 -18.16 -15.65
CA ASP A 359 16.15 -18.03 -16.72
C ASP A 359 15.69 -19.40 -17.27
N VAL A 360 16.62 -20.34 -17.43
CA VAL A 360 16.34 -21.71 -17.92
C VAL A 360 15.59 -22.52 -16.87
N LEU A 361 15.97 -22.40 -15.58
CA LEU A 361 15.25 -23.04 -14.46
C LEU A 361 13.80 -22.54 -14.38
N LEU A 362 13.59 -21.23 -14.33
CA LEU A 362 12.26 -20.63 -14.21
C LEU A 362 11.39 -20.97 -15.42
N THR A 363 11.96 -20.96 -16.64
CA THR A 363 11.25 -21.34 -17.86
C THR A 363 10.77 -22.79 -17.80
N ASN A 364 11.60 -23.73 -17.34
CA ASN A 364 11.21 -25.13 -17.20
C ASN A 364 10.25 -25.40 -16.02
N LEU A 365 10.32 -24.62 -14.94
CA LEU A 365 9.35 -24.65 -13.84
C LEU A 365 7.96 -24.17 -14.30
N ILE A 366 7.90 -23.08 -15.06
CA ILE A 366 6.64 -22.53 -15.62
C ILE A 366 6.06 -23.46 -16.71
N ARG A 367 6.91 -24.03 -17.58
CA ARG A 367 6.49 -25.08 -18.54
C ARG A 367 5.99 -26.36 -17.85
N GLY A 368 6.36 -26.56 -16.58
CA GLY A 368 6.02 -27.76 -15.79
C GLY A 368 6.90 -28.98 -16.03
N ASN A 369 8.05 -28.80 -16.70
CA ASN A 369 9.05 -29.86 -16.88
C ASN A 369 9.80 -30.15 -15.57
N LEU A 370 10.11 -29.10 -14.80
CA LEU A 370 10.62 -29.21 -13.44
C LEU A 370 9.46 -29.16 -12.44
N LEU A 371 9.50 -30.03 -11.43
CA LEU A 371 8.47 -30.23 -10.40
C LEU A 371 7.02 -30.16 -10.96
N PRO A 372 6.56 -31.17 -11.71
CA PRO A 372 5.21 -31.19 -12.30
C PRO A 372 4.08 -30.99 -11.27
N SER A 373 4.21 -31.55 -10.06
CA SER A 373 3.26 -31.46 -8.94
C SER A 373 3.26 -30.14 -8.17
N ALA A 374 4.29 -29.29 -8.35
CA ALA A 374 4.37 -28.02 -7.62
C ALA A 374 3.42 -26.97 -8.20
N HIS A 375 2.74 -26.26 -7.31
CA HIS A 375 1.91 -25.10 -7.62
C HIS A 375 2.78 -23.85 -7.81
N LEU A 376 2.38 -22.98 -8.74
CA LEU A 376 3.10 -21.77 -9.08
C LEU A 376 2.15 -20.56 -9.06
N TRP A 377 2.47 -19.55 -8.25
CA TRP A 377 1.74 -18.29 -8.20
C TRP A 377 2.63 -17.14 -8.67
N ILE A 378 2.25 -16.48 -9.76
CA ILE A 378 3.03 -15.39 -10.37
C ILE A 378 2.26 -14.09 -10.24
N THR A 379 2.86 -13.02 -9.72
CA THR A 379 2.24 -11.68 -9.72
C THR A 379 2.85 -10.79 -10.79
N THR A 380 2.04 -9.95 -11.43
CA THR A 380 2.51 -9.05 -12.50
C THR A 380 1.62 -7.83 -12.71
N ARG A 381 2.13 -6.80 -13.38
CA ARG A 381 1.30 -5.74 -13.99
C ARG A 381 0.78 -6.19 -15.37
N PRO A 382 -0.44 -5.78 -15.79
CA PRO A 382 -1.06 -6.25 -17.03
C PRO A 382 -0.19 -6.10 -18.29
N ALA A 383 0.62 -5.04 -18.36
CA ALA A 383 1.54 -4.77 -19.48
C ALA A 383 2.68 -5.79 -19.64
N ALA A 384 3.00 -6.58 -18.60
CA ALA A 384 4.07 -7.57 -18.61
C ALA A 384 3.56 -9.03 -18.57
N ALA A 385 2.24 -9.24 -18.54
CA ALA A 385 1.65 -10.57 -18.49
C ALA A 385 2.00 -11.43 -19.72
N ASN A 386 2.24 -10.81 -20.87
CA ASN A 386 2.66 -11.45 -22.12
C ASN A 386 4.10 -12.00 -22.11
N GLN A 387 4.92 -11.72 -21.09
CA GLN A 387 6.22 -12.37 -20.94
C GLN A 387 6.09 -13.89 -20.80
N ILE A 388 4.94 -14.38 -20.32
CA ILE A 388 4.60 -15.80 -20.27
C ILE A 388 3.47 -16.07 -21.26
N PRO A 389 3.66 -16.99 -22.24
CA PRO A 389 2.60 -17.34 -23.18
C PRO A 389 1.35 -17.92 -22.48
N PRO A 390 0.13 -17.61 -22.96
CA PRO A 390 -1.13 -18.05 -22.34
C PRO A 390 -1.27 -19.57 -22.17
N GLY A 391 -0.56 -20.37 -22.98
CA GLY A 391 -0.58 -21.82 -22.91
C GLY A 391 0.08 -22.42 -21.65
N TYR A 392 0.78 -21.62 -20.85
CA TYR A 392 1.46 -22.03 -19.61
C TYR A 392 0.81 -21.46 -18.34
N VAL A 393 -0.40 -20.90 -18.44
CA VAL A 393 -1.14 -20.30 -17.32
C VAL A 393 -2.55 -20.87 -17.28
N ASP A 394 -2.87 -21.65 -16.25
CA ASP A 394 -4.16 -22.32 -16.11
C ASP A 394 -5.26 -21.37 -15.62
N MET A 395 -4.88 -20.46 -14.70
CA MET A 395 -5.76 -19.52 -14.03
C MET A 395 -5.18 -18.11 -14.11
N VAL A 396 -5.97 -17.16 -14.60
CA VAL A 396 -5.66 -15.72 -14.50
C VAL A 396 -6.61 -15.12 -13.47
N THR A 397 -6.07 -14.34 -12.55
CA THR A 397 -6.84 -13.58 -11.55
C THR A 397 -6.48 -12.10 -11.67
N GLU A 398 -7.41 -11.22 -11.33
CA GLU A 398 -7.20 -9.77 -11.33
C GLU A 398 -7.52 -9.19 -9.96
N VAL A 399 -6.53 -8.53 -9.34
CA VAL A 399 -6.73 -7.71 -8.15
C VAL A 399 -7.32 -6.38 -8.58
N ARG A 400 -8.60 -6.15 -8.26
CA ARG A 400 -9.26 -4.89 -8.57
C ARG A 400 -8.87 -3.80 -7.59
N GLY A 401 -8.87 -4.10 -6.28
CA GLY A 401 -8.47 -3.16 -5.23
C GLY A 401 -9.45 -3.16 -4.05
N PHE A 402 -9.59 -2.01 -3.38
CA PHE A 402 -10.56 -1.80 -2.32
C PHE A 402 -11.92 -1.31 -2.84
N THR A 403 -12.96 -2.08 -2.55
CA THR A 403 -14.37 -1.64 -2.58
C THR A 403 -14.65 -0.54 -1.56
N ASP A 404 -15.76 0.18 -1.68
CA ASP A 404 -16.07 1.30 -0.78
C ASP A 404 -16.16 0.89 0.70
N SER A 405 -16.61 -0.33 1.01
CA SER A 405 -16.58 -0.90 2.37
C SER A 405 -15.16 -1.18 2.85
N GLN A 406 -14.30 -1.75 2.00
CA GLN A 406 -12.88 -2.02 2.32
C GLN A 406 -12.09 -0.73 2.52
N LYS A 407 -12.40 0.36 1.80
CA LYS A 407 -11.83 1.68 2.05
C LYS A 407 -12.09 2.14 3.48
N GLU A 408 -13.35 2.08 3.92
CA GLU A 408 -13.72 2.46 5.29
C GLU A 408 -13.07 1.54 6.33
N GLU A 409 -13.01 0.23 6.06
CA GLU A 409 -12.36 -0.75 6.93
C GLU A 409 -10.87 -0.44 7.11
N TYR A 410 -10.12 -0.17 6.03
CA TYR A 410 -8.72 0.23 6.09
C TYR A 410 -8.52 1.47 6.96
N PHE A 411 -9.32 2.53 6.76
CA PHE A 411 -9.17 3.75 7.55
C PHE A 411 -9.55 3.55 9.03
N ARG A 412 -10.58 2.76 9.36
CA ARG A 412 -10.88 2.40 10.77
C ARG A 412 -9.75 1.57 11.40
N LYS A 413 -9.15 0.62 10.67
CA LYS A 413 -8.00 -0.16 11.15
C LYS A 413 -6.76 0.71 11.36
N ARG A 414 -6.55 1.71 10.50
CA ARG A 414 -5.35 2.57 10.50
C ARG A 414 -5.39 3.71 11.52
N PHE A 415 -6.57 4.12 11.98
CA PHE A 415 -6.77 5.19 12.96
C PHE A 415 -7.44 4.65 14.23
N ARG A 416 -6.72 4.69 15.37
CA ARG A 416 -7.22 4.23 16.67
C ARG A 416 -8.35 5.10 17.27
N ASP A 417 -8.49 6.31 16.75
CA ASP A 417 -9.53 7.27 17.15
C ASP A 417 -10.66 7.24 16.11
N GLU A 418 -11.85 6.81 16.53
CA GLU A 418 -13.06 6.72 15.70
C GLU A 418 -13.57 8.10 15.23
N GLU A 419 -13.33 9.19 15.98
CA GLU A 419 -13.72 10.53 15.53
C GLU A 419 -12.79 10.99 14.40
N GLN A 420 -11.47 10.80 14.57
CA GLN A 420 -10.49 11.06 13.52
C GLN A 420 -10.76 10.19 12.28
N ALA A 421 -11.00 8.89 12.46
CA ALA A 421 -11.33 7.97 11.38
C ALA A 421 -12.60 8.40 10.63
N SER A 422 -13.67 8.75 11.37
CA SER A 422 -14.94 9.21 10.80
C SER A 422 -14.79 10.53 10.03
N ARG A 423 -14.01 11.48 10.54
CA ARG A 423 -13.71 12.75 9.86
C ARG A 423 -12.92 12.54 8.57
N ILE A 424 -11.93 11.64 8.59
CA ILE A 424 -11.15 11.26 7.41
C ILE A 424 -12.03 10.56 6.36
N ILE A 425 -12.80 9.55 6.77
CA ILE A 425 -13.73 8.83 5.89
C ILE A 425 -14.77 9.78 5.28
N SER A 426 -15.28 10.73 6.07
CA SER A 426 -16.19 11.78 5.60
C SER A 426 -15.52 12.66 4.53
N HIS A 427 -14.32 13.17 4.79
CA HIS A 427 -13.59 13.98 3.81
C HIS A 427 -13.22 13.20 2.54
N ILE A 428 -12.82 11.93 2.66
CA ILE A 428 -12.55 11.08 1.49
C ILE A 428 -13.84 10.82 0.71
N LYS A 429 -15.01 10.74 1.36
CA LYS A 429 -16.31 10.62 0.67
C LYS A 429 -16.74 11.92 -0.02
N THR A 430 -16.42 13.10 0.54
CA THR A 430 -16.72 14.39 -0.10
C THR A 430 -15.74 14.71 -1.22
N SER A 431 -14.45 14.43 -1.05
CA SER A 431 -13.44 14.56 -2.10
C SER A 431 -13.44 13.34 -3.01
N ARG A 432 -14.26 13.37 -4.07
CA ARG A 432 -14.43 12.26 -5.00
C ARG A 432 -13.10 11.83 -5.64
N SER A 433 -12.16 12.76 -5.83
CA SER A 433 -10.77 12.50 -6.23
C SER A 433 -10.05 11.54 -5.29
N LEU A 434 -10.02 11.83 -3.98
CA LEU A 434 -9.42 10.94 -2.98
C LEU A 434 -10.17 9.60 -2.95
N HIS A 435 -11.49 9.62 -3.04
CA HIS A 435 -12.33 8.41 -2.99
C HIS A 435 -12.00 7.36 -4.07
N ILE A 436 -11.71 7.79 -5.30
CA ILE A 436 -11.34 6.88 -6.40
C ILE A 436 -9.87 6.47 -6.28
N MET A 437 -8.96 7.38 -5.94
CA MET A 437 -7.55 7.02 -5.74
C MET A 437 -7.39 5.97 -4.63
N CYS A 438 -8.14 6.12 -3.53
CA CYS A 438 -8.27 5.14 -2.45
C CYS A 438 -8.89 3.79 -2.87
N HIS A 439 -9.21 3.56 -4.14
CA HIS A 439 -9.39 2.19 -4.65
C HIS A 439 -8.08 1.39 -4.57
N ILE A 440 -6.92 2.05 -4.61
CA ILE A 440 -5.62 1.40 -4.41
C ILE A 440 -5.18 1.54 -2.95
N PRO A 441 -4.75 0.44 -2.29
CA PRO A 441 -4.18 0.48 -0.95
C PRO A 441 -3.03 1.48 -0.77
N VAL A 442 -2.12 1.64 -1.75
CA VAL A 442 -1.02 2.62 -1.65
C VAL A 442 -1.52 4.07 -1.52
N PHE A 443 -2.60 4.42 -2.22
CA PHE A 443 -3.19 5.76 -2.11
C PHE A 443 -3.99 5.91 -0.82
N CYS A 444 -4.63 4.85 -0.30
CA CYS A 444 -5.19 4.87 1.05
C CYS A 444 -4.11 5.17 2.10
N TRP A 445 -2.96 4.51 2.01
CA TRP A 445 -1.84 4.71 2.92
C TRP A 445 -1.23 6.12 2.82
N ILE A 446 -0.94 6.62 1.60
CA ILE A 446 -0.51 8.02 1.38
C ILE A 446 -1.54 9.00 1.96
N THR A 447 -2.83 8.75 1.73
CA THR A 447 -3.92 9.61 2.20
C THR A 447 -4.04 9.59 3.72
N ALA A 448 -3.93 8.42 4.35
CA ALA A 448 -3.87 8.29 5.80
C ALA A 448 -2.69 9.09 6.37
N THR A 449 -1.47 8.90 5.85
CA THR A 449 -0.28 9.62 6.30
C THR A 449 -0.41 11.14 6.18
N VAL A 450 -0.94 11.65 5.07
CA VAL A 450 -1.14 13.10 4.87
C VAL A 450 -2.20 13.65 5.81
N LEU A 451 -3.38 13.05 5.85
CA LEU A 451 -4.48 13.54 6.68
C LEU A 451 -4.18 13.39 8.18
N GLU A 452 -3.37 12.41 8.58
CA GLU A 452 -2.89 12.25 9.96
C GLU A 452 -2.06 13.46 10.44
N ASP A 453 -1.13 13.98 9.62
CA ASP A 453 -0.34 15.17 9.96
C ASP A 453 -1.16 16.46 9.85
N VAL A 454 -1.98 16.60 8.81
CA VAL A 454 -2.79 17.82 8.60
C VAL A 454 -3.82 18.00 9.72
N LEU A 455 -4.48 16.93 10.17
CA LEU A 455 -5.45 17.00 11.27
C LEU A 455 -4.79 17.24 12.64
N LYS A 456 -3.57 16.72 12.86
CA LYS A 456 -2.80 16.99 14.10
C LYS A 456 -2.25 18.41 14.18
N THR A 457 -2.01 19.06 13.05
CA THR A 457 -1.35 20.38 12.98
C THR A 457 -2.31 21.54 12.72
N ARG A 458 -3.58 21.29 12.37
CA ARG A 458 -4.57 22.34 12.09
C ARG A 458 -5.96 22.00 12.64
N GLU A 459 -6.30 22.64 13.76
CA GLU A 459 -7.70 22.80 14.18
C GLU A 459 -8.44 23.74 13.20
N GLY A 460 -8.95 23.18 12.10
CA GLY A 460 -9.87 23.87 11.17
C GLY A 460 -9.30 24.29 9.80
N GLY A 461 -8.15 23.76 9.38
CA GLY A 461 -7.65 24.00 8.00
C GLY A 461 -8.42 23.23 6.93
N GLU A 462 -8.53 23.80 5.72
CA GLU A 462 -8.96 23.05 4.54
C GLU A 462 -8.01 21.87 4.26
N LEU A 463 -8.60 20.75 3.85
CA LEU A 463 -7.89 19.51 3.50
C LEU A 463 -7.61 19.49 1.98
N PRO A 464 -6.54 18.81 1.52
CA PRO A 464 -6.14 18.81 0.12
C PRO A 464 -7.25 18.32 -0.83
N LYS A 465 -7.51 19.07 -1.90
CA LYS A 465 -8.58 18.81 -2.87
C LYS A 465 -8.07 18.13 -4.14
N THR A 466 -6.95 18.60 -4.66
CA THR A 466 -6.32 18.06 -5.88
C THR A 466 -5.32 16.95 -5.59
N LEU A 467 -4.99 16.14 -6.59
CA LEU A 467 -3.99 15.09 -6.45
C LEU A 467 -2.58 15.69 -6.24
N THR A 468 -2.30 16.83 -6.88
CA THR A 468 -1.03 17.54 -6.71
C THR A 468 -0.86 18.09 -5.29
N GLU A 469 -1.92 18.67 -4.69
CA GLU A 469 -1.88 19.10 -3.28
C GLU A 469 -1.56 17.94 -2.33
N MET A 470 -2.21 16.78 -2.50
CA MET A 470 -1.93 15.58 -1.70
C MET A 470 -0.46 15.18 -1.74
N TYR A 471 0.16 15.20 -2.93
CA TYR A 471 1.55 14.81 -3.11
C TYR A 471 2.54 15.85 -2.55
N ILE A 472 2.21 17.15 -2.67
CA ILE A 472 2.96 18.23 -2.00
C ILE A 472 2.91 18.06 -0.48
N HIS A 473 1.72 17.82 0.07
CA HIS A 473 1.56 17.57 1.50
C HIS A 473 2.30 16.30 1.94
N PHE A 474 2.25 15.22 1.16
CA PHE A 474 2.99 13.98 1.45
C PHE A 474 4.51 14.23 1.53
N LEU A 475 5.08 14.99 0.59
CA LEU A 475 6.48 15.39 0.59
C LEU A 475 6.84 16.25 1.81
N VAL A 476 5.99 17.21 2.18
CA VAL A 476 6.16 18.03 3.39
C VAL A 476 6.16 17.17 4.65
N VAL A 477 5.25 16.19 4.77
CA VAL A 477 5.19 15.26 5.91
C VAL A 477 6.48 14.46 6.05
N GLN A 478 7.02 13.90 4.96
CA GLN A 478 8.30 13.18 5.02
C GLN A 478 9.43 14.07 5.51
N THR A 479 9.47 15.31 5.02
CA THR A 479 10.53 16.26 5.37
C THR A 479 10.44 16.71 6.83
N LYS A 480 9.23 16.89 7.38
CA LYS A 480 9.01 17.10 8.83
C LYS A 480 9.51 15.91 9.66
N LEU A 481 9.19 14.67 9.25
CA LEU A 481 9.58 13.45 9.95
C LEU A 481 11.11 13.27 10.01
N LYS A 482 11.85 13.74 8.99
CA LYS A 482 13.31 13.83 9.03
C LYS A 482 13.79 14.80 10.11
N ASN A 483 13.29 16.04 10.13
CA ASN A 483 13.90 17.08 10.97
C ASN A 483 13.74 16.82 12.48
N ILE A 484 12.72 16.06 12.89
CA ILE A 484 12.58 15.59 14.29
C ILE A 484 13.78 14.73 14.75
N ARG A 485 14.55 14.14 13.82
CA ARG A 485 15.75 13.33 14.14
C ARG A 485 17.04 14.16 14.23
N ASN A 486 17.11 15.32 13.57
CA ASN A 486 18.34 16.11 13.40
C ASN A 486 18.10 17.58 13.81
N ASP A 487 18.17 17.85 15.11
CA ASP A 487 18.06 19.14 15.80
C ASP A 487 16.77 19.96 15.61
N GLY A 488 16.30 20.56 16.71
CA GLY A 488 15.01 21.27 16.84
C GLY A 488 14.94 22.63 16.13
N GLY A 489 15.15 22.66 14.82
CA GLY A 489 14.97 23.84 13.96
C GLY A 489 13.58 23.90 13.33
N ASP A 490 12.86 24.99 13.57
CA ASP A 490 11.43 25.18 13.22
C ASP A 490 11.12 25.34 11.72
N THR A 491 12.10 25.06 10.84
CA THR A 491 11.96 25.17 9.38
C THR A 491 12.04 23.78 8.75
N HIS A 492 10.92 23.28 8.22
CA HIS A 492 10.87 21.93 7.64
C HIS A 492 11.79 21.76 6.41
N TRP A 493 12.11 22.82 5.67
CA TRP A 493 13.07 22.78 4.57
C TRP A 493 14.49 23.17 4.99
N ASN A 494 15.28 22.21 5.46
CA ASN A 494 16.73 22.40 5.69
C ASN A 494 17.56 22.14 4.40
N PRO A 495 18.81 22.63 4.31
CA PRO A 495 19.62 22.53 3.08
C PRO A 495 19.86 21.09 2.60
N GLU A 496 20.07 20.16 3.54
CA GLU A 496 20.25 18.74 3.24
C GLU A 496 19.00 18.12 2.60
N SER A 497 17.81 18.44 3.12
CA SER A 497 16.54 17.94 2.57
C SER A 497 16.26 18.54 1.19
N ARG A 498 16.59 19.81 0.97
CA ARG A 498 16.48 20.43 -0.36
C ARG A 498 17.35 19.69 -1.38
N ASN A 499 18.64 19.50 -1.08
CA ASN A 499 19.58 18.78 -1.95
C ASN A 499 19.11 17.33 -2.20
N MET A 500 18.59 16.65 -1.17
CA MET A 500 18.03 15.30 -1.29
C MET A 500 16.83 15.25 -2.25
N ILE A 501 15.87 16.16 -2.12
CA ILE A 501 14.69 16.20 -3.00
C ILE A 501 15.06 16.61 -4.43
N GLU A 502 16.01 17.55 -4.61
CA GLU A 502 16.53 17.93 -5.92
C GLU A 502 17.20 16.73 -6.63
N SER A 503 18.01 15.96 -5.89
CA SER A 503 18.71 14.78 -6.40
C SER A 503 17.76 13.61 -6.71
N LEU A 504 16.82 13.29 -5.80
CA LEU A 504 15.78 12.27 -6.03
C LEU A 504 14.86 12.65 -7.19
N GLY A 505 14.54 13.94 -7.35
CA GLY A 505 13.76 14.46 -8.47
C GLY A 505 14.48 14.33 -9.82
N LYS A 506 15.80 14.57 -9.86
CA LYS A 506 16.64 14.34 -11.04
C LYS A 506 16.60 12.85 -11.44
N LEU A 507 16.89 11.97 -10.48
CA LEU A 507 16.83 10.51 -10.69
C LEU A 507 15.46 10.07 -11.20
N ALA A 508 14.39 10.56 -10.58
CA ALA A 508 13.02 10.24 -10.98
C ALA A 508 12.75 10.63 -12.44
N PHE A 509 13.17 11.83 -12.87
CA PHE A 509 12.98 12.32 -14.23
C PHE A 509 13.79 11.53 -15.27
N GLU A 510 15.09 11.35 -15.06
CA GLU A 510 15.97 10.63 -15.99
C GLU A 510 15.54 9.16 -16.15
N GLN A 511 15.17 8.50 -15.05
CA GLN A 511 14.75 7.10 -15.09
C GLN A 511 13.32 6.94 -15.64
N LEU A 512 12.43 7.91 -15.43
CA LEU A 512 11.11 7.95 -16.09
C LEU A 512 11.26 8.07 -17.61
N GLN A 513 12.21 8.88 -18.10
CA GLN A 513 12.53 8.95 -19.54
C GLN A 513 13.13 7.65 -20.10
N LYS A 514 13.94 6.94 -19.31
CA LYS A 514 14.48 5.61 -19.65
C LYS A 514 13.42 4.48 -19.56
N GLY A 515 12.27 4.72 -18.93
CA GLY A 515 11.24 3.71 -18.66
C GLY A 515 11.55 2.77 -17.50
N ASN A 516 12.52 3.13 -16.65
CA ASN A 516 13.02 2.31 -15.55
C ASN A 516 12.27 2.60 -14.25
N LEU A 517 11.92 1.52 -13.52
CA LEU A 517 11.34 1.57 -12.16
C LEU A 517 12.33 1.15 -11.06
N ILE A 518 13.45 0.55 -11.48
CA ILE A 518 14.47 -0.03 -10.61
C ILE A 518 15.83 0.52 -11.03
N PHE A 519 16.58 1.01 -10.05
CA PHE A 519 17.84 1.75 -10.19
C PHE A 519 18.97 1.04 -9.46
N TYR A 520 20.17 1.15 -10.01
CA TYR A 520 21.40 0.58 -9.46
C TYR A 520 22.33 1.70 -8.97
N GLU A 521 23.44 1.32 -8.34
CA GLU A 521 24.47 2.26 -7.92
C GLU A 521 24.99 3.14 -9.07
N SER A 522 25.07 2.60 -10.29
CA SER A 522 25.44 3.35 -11.50
C SER A 522 24.44 4.45 -11.84
N ASP A 523 23.14 4.20 -11.68
CA ASP A 523 22.08 5.19 -11.94
C ASP A 523 22.09 6.31 -10.90
N LEU A 524 22.37 5.96 -9.64
CA LEU A 524 22.50 6.92 -8.54
C LEU A 524 23.71 7.82 -8.70
N THR A 525 24.86 7.25 -9.07
CA THR A 525 26.11 8.01 -9.26
C THR A 525 26.06 8.92 -10.48
N GLU A 526 25.40 8.53 -11.59
CA GLU A 526 25.05 9.42 -12.71
C GLU A 526 24.18 10.62 -12.25
N CYS A 527 23.29 10.38 -11.29
CA CYS A 527 22.47 11.43 -10.69
C CYS A 527 23.22 12.33 -9.70
N GLY A 528 24.40 11.93 -9.22
CA GLY A 528 25.18 12.63 -8.18
C GLY A 528 24.89 12.18 -6.75
N ILE A 529 24.19 11.05 -6.56
CA ILE A 529 23.87 10.45 -5.27
C ILE A 529 24.91 9.36 -4.96
N ASP A 530 25.68 9.50 -3.87
CA ASP A 530 26.58 8.42 -3.41
C ASP A 530 25.78 7.34 -2.64
N ILE A 531 26.33 6.12 -2.54
CA ILE A 531 25.64 4.99 -1.89
C ILE A 531 25.22 5.32 -0.45
N ARG A 532 26.05 6.11 0.27
CA ARG A 532 25.77 6.49 1.66
C ARG A 532 24.61 7.46 1.74
N ALA A 533 24.56 8.46 0.86
CA ALA A 533 23.40 9.32 0.69
C ALA A 533 22.17 8.49 0.30
N ALA A 534 22.25 7.59 -0.69
CA ALA A 534 21.13 6.74 -1.10
C ALA A 534 20.57 5.88 0.06
N SER A 535 21.43 5.30 0.89
CA SER A 535 21.00 4.58 2.11
C SER A 535 20.41 5.48 3.19
N VAL A 536 20.95 6.69 3.38
CA VAL A 536 20.33 7.70 4.26
C VAL A 536 18.97 8.13 3.71
N TYR A 537 18.85 8.32 2.40
CA TYR A 537 17.62 8.70 1.72
C TYR A 537 16.57 7.60 1.90
N SER A 538 16.94 6.34 1.68
CA SER A 538 16.03 5.21 1.96
C SER A 538 15.70 5.08 3.44
N GLY A 539 16.63 5.30 4.37
CA GLY A 539 16.37 5.17 5.81
C GLY A 539 15.56 6.32 6.44
N VAL A 540 15.49 7.45 5.74
CA VAL A 540 14.80 8.68 6.18
C VAL A 540 13.50 8.91 5.41
N PHE A 541 13.48 8.60 4.12
CA PHE A 541 12.34 8.70 3.21
C PHE A 541 11.90 7.30 2.74
N THR A 542 11.84 6.31 3.64
CA THR A 542 11.32 4.94 3.36
C THR A 542 9.95 4.93 2.67
N GLN A 543 9.17 6.01 2.84
CA GLN A 543 7.85 6.20 2.25
C GLN A 543 7.87 6.74 0.80
N ILE A 544 9.04 7.18 0.31
CA ILE A 544 9.25 7.66 -1.06
C ILE A 544 10.24 6.78 -1.81
N PHE A 545 11.36 6.42 -1.19
CA PHE A 545 12.50 5.76 -1.80
C PHE A 545 12.89 4.54 -0.95
N LYS A 546 13.10 3.39 -1.58
CA LYS A 546 13.44 2.11 -0.93
C LYS A 546 14.78 1.58 -1.44
N GLU A 547 15.65 1.23 -0.51
CA GLU A 547 16.80 0.35 -0.68
C GLU A 547 16.36 -1.08 -0.36
N GLU A 548 16.55 -1.98 -1.31
CA GLU A 548 16.37 -3.41 -1.11
C GLU A 548 17.73 -4.10 -1.20
N ARG A 549 18.00 -4.94 -0.20
CA ARG A 549 19.22 -5.74 -0.10
C ARG A 549 18.90 -7.18 -0.42
N GLY A 550 19.33 -7.63 -1.60
CA GLY A 550 19.44 -9.06 -1.85
C GLY A 550 20.56 -9.69 -1.00
N LEU A 551 20.61 -11.02 -0.99
CA LEU A 551 21.64 -11.80 -0.28
C LEU A 551 23.10 -11.48 -0.71
N TYR A 552 23.29 -10.81 -1.85
CA TYR A 552 24.58 -10.58 -2.48
C TYR A 552 25.17 -9.16 -2.35
N GLN A 553 24.73 -8.37 -1.37
CA GLN A 553 25.24 -7.01 -1.06
C GLN A 553 25.01 -5.92 -2.12
N ASP A 554 24.75 -6.26 -3.38
CA ASP A 554 24.30 -5.34 -4.42
C ASP A 554 22.98 -4.68 -3.99
N ARG A 555 23.00 -3.34 -3.89
CA ARG A 555 21.86 -2.55 -3.44
C ARG A 555 21.03 -2.14 -4.64
N VAL A 556 19.75 -2.51 -4.60
CA VAL A 556 18.77 -2.17 -5.62
C VAL A 556 17.84 -1.11 -5.04
N PHE A 557 17.48 -0.10 -5.83
CA PHE A 557 16.68 1.02 -5.38
C PHE A 557 15.44 1.23 -6.23
N CYS A 558 14.32 1.61 -5.62
CA CYS A 558 13.10 1.99 -6.33
C CYS A 558 12.33 3.08 -5.58
N PHE A 559 11.38 3.74 -6.26
CA PHE A 559 10.36 4.53 -5.59
C PHE A 559 9.23 3.63 -5.08
N VAL A 560 8.56 4.02 -3.99
CA VAL A 560 7.46 3.23 -3.40
C VAL A 560 6.30 3.01 -4.38
N HIS A 561 6.10 3.93 -5.33
CA HIS A 561 5.10 3.82 -6.39
C HIS A 561 5.49 4.66 -7.61
N LEU A 562 5.07 4.26 -8.82
CA LEU A 562 5.32 5.02 -10.05
C LEU A 562 4.82 6.46 -9.97
N SER A 563 3.64 6.70 -9.39
CA SER A 563 3.13 8.06 -9.19
C SER A 563 4.01 8.95 -8.29
N VAL A 564 4.81 8.37 -7.39
CA VAL A 564 5.80 9.12 -6.59
C VAL A 564 6.99 9.52 -7.48
N GLN A 565 7.43 8.63 -8.37
CA GLN A 565 8.45 8.93 -9.38
C GLN A 565 7.96 10.02 -10.36
N GLU A 566 6.74 9.90 -10.90
CA GLU A 566 6.15 10.92 -11.78
C GLU A 566 5.98 12.28 -11.10
N PHE A 567 5.57 12.31 -9.82
CA PHE A 567 5.47 13.55 -9.04
C PHE A 567 6.85 14.19 -8.82
N LEU A 568 7.85 13.42 -8.39
CA LEU A 568 9.21 13.95 -8.17
C LEU A 568 9.88 14.40 -9.47
N ALA A 569 9.62 13.71 -10.58
CA ALA A 569 10.05 14.13 -11.91
C ALA A 569 9.39 15.46 -12.32
N ALA A 570 8.09 15.61 -12.12
CA ALA A 570 7.36 16.85 -12.40
C ALA A 570 7.85 18.00 -11.51
N LEU A 571 8.10 17.73 -10.23
CA LEU A 571 8.69 18.69 -9.29
C LEU A 571 10.10 19.11 -9.72
N HIS A 572 10.95 18.18 -10.14
CA HIS A 572 12.30 18.50 -10.64
C HIS A 572 12.25 19.40 -11.88
N VAL A 573 11.41 19.08 -12.87
CA VAL A 573 11.24 19.92 -14.07
C VAL A 573 10.72 21.30 -13.71
N HIS A 574 9.76 21.40 -12.78
CA HIS A 574 9.21 22.66 -12.30
C HIS A 574 10.25 23.51 -11.55
N LEU A 575 10.96 22.93 -10.58
CA LEU A 575 12.00 23.60 -9.78
C LEU A 575 13.19 24.02 -10.65
N THR A 576 13.72 23.13 -11.51
CA THR A 576 14.79 23.46 -12.45
C THR A 576 14.38 24.64 -13.33
N PHE A 577 13.16 24.63 -13.86
CA PHE A 577 12.69 25.73 -14.69
C PHE A 577 12.53 27.05 -13.92
N ILE A 578 11.96 27.06 -12.71
CA ILE A 578 11.81 28.30 -11.92
C ILE A 578 13.17 28.85 -11.48
N ASN A 579 14.07 27.97 -11.03
CA ASN A 579 15.35 28.39 -10.45
C ASN A 579 16.41 28.75 -11.51
N SER A 580 16.36 28.14 -12.71
CA SER A 580 17.41 28.30 -13.75
C SER A 580 16.91 28.73 -15.14
N ALA A 581 15.59 28.86 -15.35
CA ALA A 581 14.95 29.12 -16.65
C ALA A 581 15.12 28.03 -17.73
N VAL A 582 15.72 26.88 -17.39
CA VAL A 582 15.97 25.78 -18.33
C VAL A 582 14.72 24.92 -18.53
N ASN A 583 14.31 24.74 -19.79
CA ASN A 583 13.23 23.83 -20.17
C ASN A 583 13.79 22.43 -20.51
N LEU A 584 13.79 21.53 -19.52
CA LEU A 584 14.24 20.12 -19.67
C LEU A 584 13.41 19.30 -20.67
N LEU A 585 12.22 19.77 -21.07
CA LEU A 585 11.35 19.09 -22.04
C LEU A 585 11.62 19.53 -23.50
N SER A 586 12.55 20.46 -23.73
CA SER A 586 12.88 20.96 -25.07
C SER A 586 14.12 20.28 -25.66
N GLN A 587 14.02 19.82 -26.91
CA GLN A 587 15.11 19.12 -27.63
C GLN A 587 16.29 20.01 -28.03
N HIS A 588 16.21 21.32 -27.77
CA HIS A 588 17.29 22.28 -28.07
C HIS A 588 17.62 23.09 -26.82
N GLN A 589 18.66 22.64 -26.10
CA GLN A 589 19.26 23.43 -25.04
C GLN A 589 19.89 24.69 -25.63
N SER A 590 19.38 25.85 -25.25
CA SER A 590 20.05 27.14 -25.46
C SER A 590 20.05 27.92 -24.15
N SER A 591 21.22 28.38 -23.71
CA SER A 591 21.33 29.30 -22.58
C SER A 591 20.78 30.66 -23.02
N VAL A 592 19.88 31.26 -22.24
CA VAL A 592 19.27 32.54 -22.65
C VAL A 592 19.00 33.53 -21.52
N SER A 593 19.26 34.80 -21.86
CA SER A 593 19.16 35.98 -21.01
C SER A 593 17.80 36.20 -20.33
N TRP A 594 17.85 36.85 -19.16
CA TRP A 594 16.76 37.14 -18.22
C TRP A 594 15.48 37.69 -18.87
N PHE A 595 15.58 38.47 -19.95
CA PHE A 595 14.43 39.05 -20.64
C PHE A 595 13.56 38.04 -21.40
N LYS A 596 14.03 36.81 -21.66
CA LYS A 596 13.23 35.75 -22.30
C LYS A 596 12.44 34.86 -21.32
N LEU A 597 12.65 34.99 -20.00
CA LEU A 597 11.97 34.17 -18.97
C LEU A 597 10.44 34.24 -19.04
N PHE A 598 9.88 35.43 -19.27
CA PHE A 598 8.42 35.62 -19.39
C PHE A 598 7.80 34.98 -20.64
N GLN A 599 8.56 34.85 -21.73
CA GLN A 599 8.12 34.08 -22.91
C GLN A 599 8.29 32.57 -22.66
N ASN A 600 9.34 32.17 -21.95
CA ASN A 600 9.65 30.76 -21.69
C ASN A 600 8.71 30.06 -20.70
N LYS A 601 8.05 30.76 -19.75
CA LYS A 601 7.05 30.13 -18.87
C LYS A 601 5.93 29.45 -19.67
N LYS A 602 5.48 30.07 -20.76
CA LYS A 602 4.48 29.49 -21.68
C LYS A 602 5.06 28.27 -22.40
N ASN A 603 6.31 28.36 -22.86
CA ASN A 603 6.96 27.29 -23.63
C ASN A 603 7.12 25.98 -22.85
N LEU A 604 7.41 25.99 -21.54
CA LEU A 604 7.54 24.75 -20.75
C LEU A 604 6.25 23.94 -20.76
N TYR A 605 5.18 24.49 -20.20
CA TYR A 605 3.94 23.73 -19.98
C TYR A 605 3.22 23.41 -21.30
N GLN A 606 3.32 24.28 -22.32
CA GLN A 606 2.83 23.96 -23.65
C GLN A 606 3.62 22.81 -24.29
N SER A 607 4.95 22.75 -24.09
CA SER A 607 5.77 21.59 -24.52
C SER A 607 5.39 20.32 -23.77
N ALA A 608 5.10 20.40 -22.46
CA ALA A 608 4.65 19.26 -21.67
C ALA A 608 3.31 18.70 -22.17
N VAL A 609 2.32 19.57 -22.40
CA VAL A 609 1.03 19.19 -23.01
C VAL A 609 1.25 18.51 -24.35
N ASP A 610 2.10 19.08 -25.22
CA ASP A 610 2.37 18.51 -26.54
C ASP A 610 3.20 17.23 -26.52
N MET A 611 4.02 17.02 -25.49
CA MET A 611 4.75 15.77 -25.27
C MET A 611 3.81 14.66 -24.80
N ALA A 612 2.96 14.94 -23.81
CA ALA A 612 1.96 13.98 -23.32
C ALA A 612 0.94 13.60 -24.40
N LEU A 613 0.49 14.55 -25.22
CA LEU A 613 -0.41 14.29 -26.34
C LEU A 613 0.21 13.42 -27.46
N LYS A 614 1.55 13.40 -27.58
CA LYS A 614 2.29 12.49 -28.49
C LYS A 614 2.53 11.10 -27.90
N SER A 615 2.37 10.93 -26.58
CA SER A 615 2.51 9.62 -25.93
C SER A 615 1.42 8.66 -26.40
N ARG A 616 1.80 7.44 -26.80
CA ARG A 616 0.87 6.43 -27.29
C ARG A 616 0.06 5.80 -26.15
N ASN A 617 0.74 5.28 -25.13
CA ASN A 617 0.15 4.62 -23.95
C ASN A 617 -0.25 5.58 -22.82
N GLY A 618 0.27 6.82 -22.80
CA GLY A 618 -0.08 7.82 -21.79
C GLY A 618 0.78 7.81 -20.52
N HIS A 619 1.99 7.24 -20.57
CA HIS A 619 2.99 7.26 -19.48
C HIS A 619 3.47 8.65 -19.01
N LEU A 620 2.92 9.75 -19.56
CA LEU A 620 3.17 11.13 -19.14
C LEU A 620 1.88 11.83 -18.68
N ASP A 621 0.74 11.12 -18.64
CA ASP A 621 -0.55 11.71 -18.33
C ASP A 621 -0.60 12.21 -16.88
N LEU A 622 -0.04 11.45 -15.93
CA LEU A 622 0.03 11.86 -14.52
C LEU A 622 1.19 12.84 -14.26
N PHE A 623 2.37 12.61 -14.84
CA PHE A 623 3.45 13.62 -14.88
C PHE A 623 2.94 15.01 -15.32
N LEU A 624 2.11 15.08 -16.38
CA LEU A 624 1.52 16.33 -16.86
C LEU A 624 0.53 16.94 -15.84
N ARG A 625 -0.34 16.12 -15.24
CA ARG A 625 -1.27 16.55 -14.18
C ARG A 625 -0.50 17.23 -13.04
N PHE A 626 0.53 16.57 -12.51
CA PHE A 626 1.37 17.13 -11.45
C PHE A 626 2.11 18.40 -11.87
N LEU A 627 2.72 18.42 -13.07
CA LEU A 627 3.47 19.58 -13.55
C LEU A 627 2.58 20.81 -13.70
N LEU A 628 1.33 20.63 -14.15
CA LEU A 628 0.34 21.71 -14.23
C LEU A 628 -0.20 22.11 -12.85
N GLY A 629 -0.51 21.18 -11.95
CA GLY A 629 -0.92 21.51 -10.58
C GLY A 629 0.16 22.31 -9.82
N LEU A 630 1.44 21.97 -10.00
CA LEU A 630 2.58 22.72 -9.44
C LEU A 630 2.67 24.16 -9.96
N SER A 631 2.09 24.47 -11.12
CA SER A 631 2.07 25.84 -11.67
C SER A 631 1.19 26.81 -10.87
N LEU A 632 0.24 26.30 -10.07
CA LEU A 632 -0.63 27.13 -9.23
C LEU A 632 0.13 27.78 -8.06
N GLN A 633 -0.18 29.04 -7.80
CA GLN A 633 0.44 29.82 -6.71
C GLN A 633 0.18 29.22 -5.32
N ILE A 634 -0.99 28.61 -5.09
CA ILE A 634 -1.33 27.94 -3.83
C ILE A 634 -0.31 26.82 -3.55
N ASN A 635 -0.09 25.95 -4.53
CA ASN A 635 0.86 24.85 -4.46
C ASN A 635 2.31 25.31 -4.29
N GLN A 636 2.71 26.42 -4.94
CA GLN A 636 4.02 27.03 -4.73
C GLN A 636 4.21 27.59 -3.31
N ASN A 637 3.15 28.09 -2.65
CA ASN A 637 3.26 28.57 -1.27
C ASN A 637 3.57 27.43 -0.29
N HIS A 638 3.04 26.23 -0.52
CA HIS A 638 3.39 25.04 0.27
C HIS A 638 4.84 24.57 0.06
N LEU A 639 5.41 24.87 -1.11
CA LEU A 639 6.80 24.55 -1.49
C LEU A 639 7.77 25.73 -1.31
N GLN A 640 7.39 26.80 -0.60
CA GLN A 640 8.14 28.06 -0.55
C GLN A 640 9.60 27.90 -0.03
N GLY A 641 9.91 26.87 0.74
CA GLY A 641 11.29 26.58 1.19
C GLY A 641 12.15 25.77 0.21
N LEU A 642 11.60 25.30 -0.92
CA LEU A 642 12.36 24.75 -2.06
C LEU A 642 12.57 25.79 -3.19
N LEU A 643 11.72 26.82 -3.25
CA LEU A 643 11.75 27.85 -4.29
C LEU A 643 12.70 29.00 -3.89
N THR A 644 13.69 29.33 -4.73
CA THR A 644 14.60 30.46 -4.48
C THR A 644 14.03 31.81 -4.94
N TYR A 645 12.97 31.82 -5.73
CA TYR A 645 12.40 33.02 -6.33
C TYR A 645 10.88 33.12 -6.13
N LYS A 646 10.42 34.20 -5.48
CA LYS A 646 9.00 34.61 -5.48
C LYS A 646 8.67 35.30 -6.79
N GLY A 647 8.13 34.55 -7.76
CA GLY A 647 7.61 35.12 -8.99
C GLY A 647 6.27 35.83 -8.78
N ASN A 648 6.06 36.98 -9.41
CA ASN A 648 4.75 37.61 -9.49
C ASN A 648 3.81 36.75 -10.36
N GLY A 649 2.83 36.09 -9.73
CA GLY A 649 1.78 35.32 -10.39
C GLY A 649 0.52 36.16 -10.67
N SER A 650 0.01 36.11 -11.91
CA SER A 650 -1.38 36.44 -12.26
C SER A 650 -1.71 36.13 -13.74
N ASN A 651 -0.79 36.41 -14.68
CA ASN A 651 -1.08 36.39 -16.13
C ASN A 651 -0.58 35.13 -16.89
N THR A 652 -0.06 34.11 -16.22
CA THR A 652 0.41 32.88 -16.92
C THR A 652 -0.70 31.84 -17.03
N ASP A 653 -1.44 31.64 -15.94
CA ASP A 653 -2.28 30.46 -15.74
C ASP A 653 -3.48 30.45 -16.70
N GLN A 654 -4.16 31.59 -16.87
CA GLN A 654 -5.23 31.74 -17.87
C GLN A 654 -4.77 31.41 -19.30
N VAL A 655 -3.55 31.83 -19.68
CA VAL A 655 -3.02 31.56 -21.03
C VAL A 655 -2.72 30.07 -21.23
N MET A 656 -2.44 29.33 -20.15
CA MET A 656 -2.28 27.87 -20.21
C MET A 656 -3.64 27.16 -20.28
N VAL A 657 -4.59 27.58 -19.47
CA VAL A 657 -5.99 27.13 -19.52
C VAL A 657 -6.57 27.29 -20.93
N ASP A 658 -6.42 28.48 -21.54
CA ASP A 658 -6.86 28.76 -22.91
C ASP A 658 -6.15 27.87 -23.95
N TYR A 659 -4.87 27.54 -23.72
CA TYR A 659 -4.13 26.61 -24.57
C TYR A 659 -4.64 25.17 -24.44
N ILE A 660 -4.94 24.72 -23.23
CA ILE A 660 -5.49 23.38 -22.95
C ILE A 660 -6.88 23.26 -23.57
N LYS A 661 -7.77 24.24 -23.40
CA LYS A 661 -9.08 24.33 -24.06
C LYS A 661 -8.95 24.26 -25.59
N LYS A 662 -8.02 25.03 -26.17
CA LYS A 662 -7.69 24.97 -27.60
C LYS A 662 -7.14 23.61 -28.05
N LYS A 663 -6.48 22.84 -27.18
CA LYS A 663 -6.01 21.47 -27.47
C LYS A 663 -7.11 20.44 -27.33
N ILE A 664 -8.01 20.56 -26.35
CA ILE A 664 -9.22 19.72 -26.22
C ILE A 664 -10.00 19.75 -27.53
N LYS A 665 -10.34 20.94 -28.02
CA LYS A 665 -11.10 21.15 -29.28
C LYS A 665 -10.38 20.68 -30.56
N LYS A 666 -9.10 20.32 -30.48
CA LYS A 666 -8.28 19.81 -31.60
C LYS A 666 -7.88 18.34 -31.50
N THR A 667 -8.11 17.69 -30.37
CA THR A 667 -7.58 16.36 -30.10
C THR A 667 -8.61 15.29 -30.44
N PRO A 668 -8.38 14.41 -31.44
CA PRO A 668 -9.38 13.43 -31.85
C PRO A 668 -9.56 12.29 -30.84
N SER A 669 -8.53 11.91 -30.07
CA SER A 669 -8.63 10.85 -29.06
C SER A 669 -9.46 11.28 -27.85
N ALA A 670 -10.49 10.49 -27.51
CA ALA A 670 -11.33 10.67 -26.33
C ALA A 670 -10.52 10.62 -25.02
N GLU A 671 -9.61 9.65 -24.90
CA GLU A 671 -8.77 9.46 -23.72
C GLU A 671 -7.81 10.64 -23.49
N ARG A 672 -7.22 11.15 -24.57
CA ARG A 672 -6.31 12.30 -24.50
C ARG A 672 -7.08 13.56 -24.09
N ARG A 673 -8.33 13.75 -24.57
CA ARG A 673 -9.23 14.81 -24.09
C ARG A 673 -9.60 14.64 -22.62
N ILE A 674 -9.94 13.43 -22.18
CA ILE A 674 -10.19 13.12 -20.76
C ILE A 674 -8.99 13.51 -19.91
N ASN A 675 -7.76 13.17 -20.32
CA ASN A 675 -6.57 13.59 -19.58
C ASN A 675 -6.45 15.13 -19.49
N LEU A 676 -6.75 15.85 -20.57
CA LEU A 676 -6.75 17.33 -20.55
C LEU A 676 -7.86 17.91 -19.64
N PHE A 677 -9.00 17.24 -19.47
CA PHE A 677 -9.99 17.62 -18.46
C PHE A 677 -9.47 17.41 -17.03
N HIS A 678 -8.74 16.32 -16.75
CA HIS A 678 -8.04 16.19 -15.46
C HIS A 678 -6.96 17.27 -15.27
N CYS A 679 -6.28 17.69 -16.34
CA CYS A 679 -5.34 18.82 -16.26
C CYS A 679 -6.04 20.14 -15.92
N LEU A 680 -7.24 20.40 -16.44
CA LEU A 680 -8.06 21.54 -16.02
C LEU A 680 -8.55 21.42 -14.58
N ASN A 681 -8.83 20.20 -14.10
CA ASN A 681 -9.19 19.93 -12.70
C ASN A 681 -8.02 20.25 -11.75
N GLU A 682 -6.80 19.81 -12.05
CA GLU A 682 -5.60 20.12 -11.26
C GLU A 682 -5.20 21.61 -11.33
N LEU A 683 -5.74 22.37 -12.29
CA LEU A 683 -5.63 23.82 -12.38
C LEU A 683 -6.78 24.57 -11.70
N ASN A 684 -7.75 23.87 -11.09
CA ASN A 684 -8.97 24.42 -10.50
C ASN A 684 -9.75 25.36 -11.46
N ASP A 685 -9.86 25.00 -12.75
CA ASP A 685 -10.60 25.81 -13.74
C ASP A 685 -12.13 25.75 -13.54
N CYS A 686 -12.74 26.88 -13.22
CA CYS A 686 -14.18 27.00 -12.96
C CYS A 686 -15.09 26.67 -14.16
N SER A 687 -14.56 26.62 -15.38
CA SER A 687 -15.31 26.32 -16.62
C SER A 687 -15.15 24.88 -17.11
N LEU A 688 -14.50 24.01 -16.33
CA LEU A 688 -14.31 22.60 -16.65
C LEU A 688 -15.62 21.88 -17.01
N GLU A 689 -16.70 22.13 -16.25
CA GLU A 689 -18.03 21.58 -16.52
C GLU A 689 -18.57 22.03 -17.89
N GLU A 690 -18.35 23.30 -18.25
CA GLU A 690 -18.83 23.92 -19.49
C GLU A 690 -18.08 23.37 -20.71
N GLU A 691 -16.76 23.15 -20.60
CA GLU A 691 -15.94 22.51 -21.64
C GLU A 691 -16.32 21.02 -21.84
N ILE A 692 -16.70 20.31 -20.77
CA ILE A 692 -17.22 18.93 -20.86
C ILE A 692 -18.60 18.92 -21.53
N GLN A 693 -19.49 19.85 -21.17
CA GLN A 693 -20.80 20.03 -21.79
C GLN A 693 -20.69 20.34 -23.29
N GLU A 694 -19.88 21.32 -23.69
CA GLU A 694 -19.62 21.63 -25.11
C GLU A 694 -19.05 20.42 -25.87
N SER A 695 -18.15 19.67 -25.23
CA SER A 695 -17.50 18.50 -25.82
C SER A 695 -18.44 17.31 -26.03
N LEU A 696 -19.44 17.13 -25.18
CA LEU A 696 -20.46 16.09 -25.33
C LEU A 696 -21.57 16.53 -26.30
N LYS A 697 -21.99 17.80 -26.24
CA LYS A 697 -23.12 18.34 -27.01
C LYS A 697 -22.82 18.53 -28.49
N SER A 698 -21.58 18.86 -28.85
CA SER A 698 -21.20 19.16 -30.24
C SER A 698 -21.21 17.95 -31.17
N GLY A 699 -21.26 16.72 -30.64
CA GLY A 699 -21.34 15.46 -31.41
C GLY A 699 -20.08 15.07 -32.18
N SER A 700 -19.32 16.05 -32.67
CA SER A 700 -18.07 15.97 -33.45
C SER A 700 -16.89 15.25 -32.77
N LEU A 701 -17.11 14.75 -31.55
CA LEU A 701 -16.08 14.33 -30.62
C LEU A 701 -16.23 12.88 -30.18
N PHE A 702 -17.31 12.18 -30.55
CA PHE A 702 -17.56 10.77 -30.19
C PHE A 702 -18.26 9.99 -31.32
N GLU A 703 -17.74 10.11 -32.55
CA GLU A 703 -18.17 9.28 -33.70
C GLU A 703 -18.04 7.77 -33.42
N ASN A 704 -17.10 7.40 -32.55
CA ASN A 704 -17.07 6.10 -31.88
C ASN A 704 -17.65 6.24 -30.46
N LYS A 705 -18.54 5.31 -30.09
CA LYS A 705 -19.12 5.24 -28.74
C LYS A 705 -18.02 5.25 -27.68
N LEU A 706 -18.09 6.22 -26.77
CA LEU A 706 -17.29 6.25 -25.54
C LEU A 706 -17.36 4.89 -24.82
N SER A 707 -16.21 4.36 -24.43
CA SER A 707 -16.18 3.12 -23.64
C SER A 707 -16.79 3.34 -22.26
N PRO A 708 -17.27 2.29 -21.57
CA PRO A 708 -17.75 2.41 -20.19
C PRO A 708 -16.71 3.02 -19.25
N ALA A 709 -15.41 2.76 -19.49
CA ALA A 709 -14.24 3.31 -18.79
C ALA A 709 -14.03 4.82 -19.01
N GLN A 710 -14.40 5.34 -20.19
CA GLN A 710 -14.29 6.77 -20.52
C GLN A 710 -15.49 7.57 -20.01
N TRP A 711 -16.72 7.02 -20.08
CA TRP A 711 -17.93 7.62 -19.49
C TRP A 711 -17.81 7.82 -17.97
N SER A 712 -17.58 6.75 -17.22
CA SER A 712 -16.21 6.58 -16.71
C SER A 712 -15.59 7.76 -15.97
N ALA A 713 -14.39 8.11 -16.43
CA ALA A 713 -13.63 9.29 -16.02
C ALA A 713 -14.40 10.62 -16.17
N LEU A 714 -15.24 10.80 -17.19
CA LEU A 714 -16.03 12.04 -17.35
C LEU A 714 -17.01 12.28 -16.20
N VAL A 715 -17.78 11.26 -15.81
CA VAL A 715 -18.64 11.28 -14.62
C VAL A 715 -17.84 11.62 -13.37
N PHE A 716 -16.62 11.06 -13.25
CA PHE A 716 -15.75 11.35 -12.13
C PHE A 716 -15.33 12.82 -12.10
N ILE A 717 -14.86 13.38 -13.21
CA ILE A 717 -14.42 14.79 -13.27
C ILE A 717 -15.59 15.73 -12.93
N LEU A 718 -16.79 15.47 -13.44
CA LEU A 718 -18.00 16.24 -13.13
C LEU A 718 -18.37 16.17 -11.63
N LEU A 719 -18.29 14.98 -11.02
CA LEU A 719 -18.53 14.78 -9.58
C LEU A 719 -17.42 15.35 -8.68
N SER A 720 -16.23 15.62 -9.21
CA SER A 720 -15.07 16.13 -8.46
C SER A 720 -14.91 17.66 -8.54
N SER A 721 -15.65 18.35 -9.40
CA SER A 721 -15.54 19.80 -9.55
C SER A 721 -16.09 20.55 -8.33
N GLU A 722 -15.48 21.70 -7.96
CA GLU A 722 -15.90 22.48 -6.78
C GLU A 722 -17.30 23.12 -6.90
N LYS A 723 -17.89 23.12 -8.11
CA LYS A 723 -19.28 23.51 -8.30
C LYS A 723 -20.17 22.42 -7.69
N ASP A 724 -20.81 22.78 -6.58
CA ASP A 724 -22.00 22.08 -6.06
C ASP A 724 -22.91 21.73 -7.25
N LEU A 725 -23.19 20.43 -7.47
CA LEU A 725 -23.99 19.94 -8.61
C LEU A 725 -25.48 20.27 -8.43
N ASP A 726 -25.79 21.53 -8.20
CA ASP A 726 -27.12 22.03 -7.87
C ASP A 726 -28.12 21.74 -9.00
N VAL A 727 -27.68 21.86 -10.26
CA VAL A 727 -28.54 21.65 -11.44
C VAL A 727 -27.87 20.78 -12.50
N PHE A 728 -28.37 19.56 -12.67
CA PHE A 728 -28.09 18.73 -13.84
C PHE A 728 -29.15 18.98 -14.92
N ASP A 729 -28.73 19.45 -16.09
CA ASP A 729 -29.58 19.60 -17.27
C ASP A 729 -29.04 18.73 -18.40
N LEU A 730 -29.76 17.66 -18.73
CA LEU A 730 -29.31 16.68 -19.73
C LEU A 730 -29.04 17.35 -21.09
N LYS A 731 -29.81 18.38 -21.48
CA LYS A 731 -29.66 19.08 -22.77
C LYS A 731 -28.39 19.93 -22.88
N LYS A 732 -27.67 20.16 -21.78
CA LYS A 732 -26.33 20.75 -21.80
C LYS A 732 -25.27 19.72 -22.19
N TYR A 733 -25.47 18.45 -21.84
CA TYR A 733 -24.55 17.35 -22.12
C TYR A 733 -24.87 16.68 -23.47
N SER A 734 -26.08 16.13 -23.63
CA SER A 734 -26.54 15.44 -24.84
C SER A 734 -28.05 15.23 -24.76
N ASP A 735 -28.77 15.29 -25.89
CA ASP A 735 -30.19 14.97 -25.98
C ASP A 735 -30.49 13.45 -26.05
N SER A 736 -29.51 12.61 -25.71
CA SER A 736 -29.58 11.15 -25.78
C SER A 736 -29.92 10.47 -24.45
N GLU A 737 -30.82 9.49 -24.48
CA GLU A 737 -31.12 8.61 -23.34
C GLU A 737 -29.88 7.81 -22.89
N GLU A 738 -28.97 7.42 -23.80
CA GLU A 738 -27.72 6.74 -23.41
C GLU A 738 -26.85 7.64 -22.52
N ALA A 739 -26.83 8.96 -22.78
CA ALA A 739 -26.10 9.90 -21.93
C ALA A 739 -26.74 10.00 -20.54
N LEU A 740 -28.07 9.94 -20.42
CA LEU A 740 -28.75 9.85 -19.12
C LEU A 740 -28.30 8.61 -18.36
N LEU A 741 -28.33 7.44 -18.99
CA LEU A 741 -27.94 6.16 -18.38
C LEU A 741 -26.48 6.17 -17.91
N ARG A 742 -25.58 6.78 -18.68
CA ARG A 742 -24.15 6.89 -18.31
C ARG A 742 -23.88 7.95 -17.24
N LEU A 743 -24.70 9.01 -17.17
CA LEU A 743 -24.58 10.11 -16.22
C LEU A 743 -25.44 9.93 -14.94
N LEU A 744 -26.10 8.78 -14.73
CA LEU A 744 -26.89 8.50 -13.52
C LEU A 744 -26.17 8.78 -12.18
N PRO A 745 -24.84 8.57 -12.03
CA PRO A 745 -24.16 8.95 -10.79
C PRO A 745 -24.16 10.46 -10.54
N VAL A 746 -24.11 11.28 -11.60
CA VAL A 746 -24.24 12.75 -11.54
C VAL A 746 -25.67 13.12 -11.17
N VAL A 747 -26.67 12.54 -11.85
CA VAL A 747 -28.11 12.70 -11.56
C VAL A 747 -28.43 12.42 -10.08
N LYS A 748 -27.83 11.37 -9.51
CA LYS A 748 -28.01 10.97 -8.10
C LYS A 748 -27.34 11.92 -7.10
N ALA A 749 -26.23 12.56 -7.50
CA ALA A 749 -25.51 13.54 -6.69
C ALA A 749 -26.14 14.94 -6.76
N SER A 750 -26.89 15.25 -7.82
CA SER A 750 -27.50 16.56 -8.03
C SER A 750 -28.70 16.84 -7.15
N LYS A 751 -28.93 18.13 -6.84
CA LYS A 751 -30.11 18.61 -6.10
C LYS A 751 -31.33 18.80 -7.01
N ARG A 752 -31.13 19.34 -8.22
CA ARG A 752 -32.17 19.53 -9.25
C ARG A 752 -31.75 18.85 -10.56
N VAL A 753 -32.69 18.13 -11.18
CA VAL A 753 -32.48 17.41 -12.44
C VAL A 753 -33.54 17.83 -13.46
N LEU A 754 -33.09 18.31 -14.62
CA LEU A 754 -33.93 18.79 -15.71
C LEU A 754 -33.85 17.82 -16.90
N LEU A 755 -34.94 17.10 -17.16
CA LEU A 755 -35.10 16.12 -18.25
C LEU A 755 -36.28 16.49 -19.16
N SER A 756 -36.71 17.75 -19.14
CA SER A 756 -37.88 18.23 -19.85
C SER A 756 -37.74 18.03 -21.37
N GLY A 757 -38.56 17.20 -22.00
CA GLY A 757 -38.52 16.91 -23.43
C GLY A 757 -37.27 16.17 -23.89
N CYS A 758 -36.78 15.22 -23.09
CA CYS A 758 -35.61 14.39 -23.39
C CYS A 758 -35.95 13.01 -24.00
N LYS A 759 -37.21 12.78 -24.41
CA LYS A 759 -37.69 11.57 -25.09
C LYS A 759 -37.38 10.26 -24.33
N LEU A 760 -37.57 10.28 -23.02
CA LEU A 760 -37.35 9.12 -22.15
C LEU A 760 -38.18 7.91 -22.62
N SER A 761 -37.55 6.74 -22.68
CA SER A 761 -38.20 5.45 -22.85
C SER A 761 -38.37 4.75 -21.50
N LYS A 762 -38.98 3.56 -21.50
CA LYS A 762 -39.07 2.70 -20.32
C LYS A 762 -37.71 2.49 -19.62
N LYS A 763 -36.60 2.41 -20.38
CA LYS A 763 -35.25 2.24 -19.80
C LYS A 763 -34.81 3.46 -18.99
N GLY A 764 -35.03 4.67 -19.51
CA GLY A 764 -34.80 5.91 -18.77
C GLY A 764 -35.64 5.97 -17.49
N CYS A 765 -36.89 5.50 -17.53
CA CYS A 765 -37.77 5.43 -16.36
C CYS A 765 -37.33 4.39 -15.33
N GLU A 766 -36.89 3.19 -15.75
CA GLU A 766 -36.27 2.17 -14.89
C GLU A 766 -35.01 2.70 -14.19
N ALA A 767 -34.17 3.44 -14.92
CA ALA A 767 -32.99 4.09 -14.38
C ALA A 767 -33.32 5.19 -13.35
N LEU A 768 -34.31 6.04 -13.63
CA LEU A 768 -34.79 7.05 -12.69
C LEU A 768 -35.45 6.43 -11.46
N PHE A 769 -36.23 5.37 -11.61
CA PHE A 769 -36.74 4.56 -10.50
C PHE A 769 -35.60 4.06 -9.60
N SER A 770 -34.50 3.56 -10.18
CA SER A 770 -33.32 3.16 -9.41
C SER A 770 -32.64 4.33 -8.67
N VAL A 771 -32.74 5.57 -9.16
CA VAL A 771 -32.24 6.75 -8.45
C VAL A 771 -33.16 7.10 -7.28
N LEU A 772 -34.47 7.19 -7.53
CA LEU A 772 -35.50 7.53 -6.53
C LEU A 772 -35.57 6.51 -5.38
N ASN A 773 -35.50 5.21 -5.71
CA ASN A 773 -35.50 4.11 -4.74
C ASN A 773 -34.15 3.93 -4.01
N SER A 774 -33.30 4.95 -4.00
CA SER A 774 -31.98 4.90 -3.38
C SER A 774 -31.65 6.23 -2.69
N LYS A 775 -30.79 6.20 -1.66
CA LYS A 775 -30.33 7.42 -0.97
C LYS A 775 -29.63 8.35 -1.97
N SER A 776 -30.30 9.43 -2.35
CA SER A 776 -29.84 10.45 -3.31
C SER A 776 -29.79 11.85 -2.69
N SER A 777 -29.18 12.78 -3.41
CA SER A 777 -29.22 14.23 -3.11
C SER A 777 -30.41 14.94 -3.75
N LEU A 778 -31.12 14.26 -4.67
CA LEU A 778 -32.18 14.82 -5.50
C LEU A 778 -33.34 15.39 -4.68
N ARG A 779 -33.78 16.59 -5.03
CA ARG A 779 -34.90 17.37 -4.45
C ARG A 779 -35.90 17.85 -5.50
N GLU A 780 -35.42 18.33 -6.64
CA GLU A 780 -36.28 18.74 -7.76
C GLU A 780 -36.04 17.86 -9.00
N LEU A 781 -37.11 17.35 -9.62
CA LEU A 781 -37.05 16.59 -10.87
C LEU A 781 -38.07 17.15 -11.86
N ASP A 782 -37.62 17.54 -13.05
CA ASP A 782 -38.49 17.98 -14.14
C ASP A 782 -38.52 16.97 -15.29
N LEU A 783 -39.69 16.33 -15.47
CA LEU A 783 -39.98 15.36 -16.52
C LEU A 783 -40.97 15.91 -17.57
N SER A 784 -41.24 17.21 -17.56
CA SER A 784 -42.19 17.86 -18.49
C SER A 784 -41.92 17.54 -19.96
N ASN A 785 -42.94 17.57 -20.80
CA ASN A 785 -42.85 17.34 -22.25
C ASN A 785 -42.23 15.98 -22.67
N ASN A 786 -42.21 14.97 -21.78
CA ASN A 786 -41.90 13.58 -22.14
C ASN A 786 -43.18 12.78 -22.39
N ASN A 787 -43.12 11.80 -23.30
CA ASN A 787 -44.26 10.95 -23.68
C ASN A 787 -44.34 9.68 -22.80
N LEU A 788 -44.41 9.88 -21.48
CA LEU A 788 -44.51 8.79 -20.51
C LEU A 788 -45.89 8.13 -20.60
N GLN A 789 -45.97 6.80 -20.71
CA GLN A 789 -47.26 6.09 -20.65
C GLN A 789 -47.59 5.73 -19.18
N ASP A 790 -48.80 5.21 -18.96
CA ASP A 790 -49.28 4.83 -17.63
C ASP A 790 -48.36 3.85 -16.89
N GLU A 791 -47.71 2.91 -17.61
CA GLU A 791 -46.80 1.93 -17.01
C GLU A 791 -45.45 2.53 -16.58
N GLU A 792 -44.86 3.43 -17.36
CA GLU A 792 -43.66 4.17 -16.91
C GLU A 792 -43.99 5.13 -15.76
N MET A 793 -45.19 5.74 -15.76
CA MET A 793 -45.65 6.59 -14.67
C MET A 793 -45.86 5.79 -13.37
N LYS A 794 -46.51 4.62 -13.42
CA LYS A 794 -46.63 3.71 -12.26
C LYS A 794 -45.26 3.34 -11.68
N LEU A 795 -44.31 2.98 -12.54
CA LEU A 795 -42.95 2.64 -12.13
C LEU A 795 -42.26 3.80 -11.40
N LEU A 796 -42.38 5.03 -11.92
CA LEU A 796 -41.85 6.22 -11.25
C LEU A 796 -42.56 6.50 -9.93
N CYS A 797 -43.89 6.34 -9.85
CA CYS A 797 -44.65 6.48 -8.60
C CYS A 797 -44.17 5.51 -7.51
N SER A 798 -43.95 4.23 -7.82
CA SER A 798 -43.39 3.27 -6.87
C SER A 798 -41.96 3.62 -6.41
N GLY A 799 -41.21 4.40 -7.21
CA GLY A 799 -39.92 4.96 -6.80
C GLY A 799 -40.06 6.12 -5.80
N LEU A 800 -41.11 6.93 -5.93
CA LEU A 800 -41.44 8.02 -5.00
C LEU A 800 -41.95 7.52 -3.65
N GLU A 801 -42.68 6.40 -3.65
CA GLU A 801 -43.15 5.70 -2.43
C GLU A 801 -42.01 5.08 -1.60
N SER A 802 -40.79 5.05 -2.11
CA SER A 802 -39.63 4.52 -1.40
C SER A 802 -39.29 5.35 -0.16
N PRO A 803 -39.04 4.74 1.02
CA PRO A 803 -38.56 5.44 2.21
C PRO A 803 -37.11 5.98 2.07
N HIS A 804 -36.50 5.82 0.89
CA HIS A 804 -35.21 6.41 0.54
C HIS A 804 -35.31 7.60 -0.41
N CYS A 805 -36.51 7.83 -0.99
CA CYS A 805 -36.78 9.00 -1.80
C CYS A 805 -36.71 10.27 -0.94
N ARG A 806 -36.11 11.32 -1.49
CA ARG A 806 -35.99 12.64 -0.86
C ARG A 806 -36.50 13.75 -1.77
N LEU A 807 -37.26 13.39 -2.80
CA LEU A 807 -37.77 14.34 -3.79
C LEU A 807 -38.84 15.24 -3.15
N GLU A 808 -38.63 16.55 -3.21
CA GLU A 808 -39.53 17.57 -2.68
C GLU A 808 -40.45 18.12 -3.79
N ILE A 809 -39.95 18.19 -5.03
CA ILE A 809 -40.67 18.75 -6.18
C ILE A 809 -40.54 17.83 -7.40
N LEU A 810 -41.67 17.41 -7.96
CA LEU A 810 -41.77 16.74 -9.26
C LEU A 810 -42.56 17.62 -10.23
N ARG A 811 -41.98 17.95 -11.39
CA ARG A 811 -42.65 18.73 -12.45
C ARG A 811 -43.03 17.82 -13.60
N LEU A 812 -44.33 17.83 -13.92
CA LEU A 812 -44.95 17.04 -14.97
C LEU A 812 -45.92 17.94 -15.76
N VAL A 813 -45.43 18.54 -16.85
CA VAL A 813 -46.30 19.19 -17.84
C VAL A 813 -46.45 18.24 -19.03
N PHE A 814 -47.66 17.74 -19.27
CA PHE A 814 -47.96 16.83 -20.38
C PHE A 814 -48.55 17.58 -21.57
N LEU A 815 -48.27 17.10 -22.79
CA LEU A 815 -48.93 17.56 -24.01
C LEU A 815 -50.22 16.76 -24.33
N THR A 816 -50.51 15.71 -23.54
CA THR A 816 -51.65 14.81 -23.68
C THR A 816 -52.20 14.42 -22.32
N THR A 817 -53.51 14.19 -22.22
CA THR A 817 -54.22 13.83 -20.99
C THR A 817 -53.83 12.43 -20.48
N ILE A 818 -53.24 12.35 -19.29
CA ILE A 818 -52.97 11.10 -18.56
C ILE A 818 -53.99 10.94 -17.43
N THR A 819 -54.52 9.74 -17.23
CA THR A 819 -55.43 9.40 -16.13
C THR A 819 -54.68 9.25 -14.81
N VAL A 820 -54.48 10.36 -14.11
CA VAL A 820 -53.78 10.41 -12.81
C VAL A 820 -54.69 9.86 -11.68
N SER A 821 -54.85 8.53 -11.60
CA SER A 821 -55.51 7.87 -10.46
C SER A 821 -54.55 7.29 -9.42
N ALA A 822 -53.26 7.14 -9.75
CA ALA A 822 -52.25 6.51 -8.89
C ALA A 822 -51.46 7.50 -8.02
N VAL A 823 -51.29 8.76 -8.46
CA VAL A 823 -50.52 9.76 -7.67
C VAL A 823 -51.26 10.14 -6.39
N THR A 824 -52.59 10.12 -6.38
CA THR A 824 -53.40 10.57 -5.23
C THR A 824 -53.43 9.61 -4.05
N SER A 825 -53.05 8.33 -4.20
CA SER A 825 -53.03 7.36 -3.09
C SER A 825 -51.80 7.45 -2.19
N GLY A 826 -50.66 7.96 -2.70
CA GLY A 826 -49.42 8.09 -1.94
C GLY A 826 -49.22 9.43 -1.21
N PHE A 827 -49.98 10.47 -1.56
CA PHE A 827 -49.81 11.84 -1.05
C PHE A 827 -50.72 12.21 0.14
N VAL A 828 -51.24 11.20 0.87
CA VAL A 828 -52.10 11.45 2.05
C VAL A 828 -51.25 11.65 3.32
N SER A 829 -50.97 12.92 3.59
CA SER A 829 -50.56 13.51 4.89
C SER A 829 -49.17 13.15 5.46
N PRO A 830 -48.33 14.15 5.79
CA PRO A 830 -47.12 13.94 6.59
C PRO A 830 -47.45 13.85 8.09
N SER A 831 -46.62 13.09 8.81
CA SER A 831 -46.49 13.10 10.28
C SER A 831 -45.02 13.22 10.66
#